data_AF-A0A4V2MPD0-F1
#
_entry.id   AF-A0A4V2MPD0-F1
#
_cell.length_a   1.000
_cell.length_b   1.000
_cell.length_c   1.000
_cell.angle_alpha   90.00
_cell.angle_beta   90.00
_cell.angle_gamma   90.00
#
_symmetry.space_group_name_H-M   'P 1'
#
loop_
_entity.id
_entity.type
_entity.pdbx_description
1 polymer ?
#
loop_
_entity_poly.entity_id
_entity_poly.type
_entity_poly.pdbx_seq_one_letter_code
_entity_poly.pdbx_strand_id
1 'polypeptide(L)'
;MNKKILLVLLAILMLSDALFTVKALAQDKKDERTTTTRIADLLAQLPARNAAQLERNMKEVADLGEEGYVTLISGLTASAKGNNALIEYAVGGFTAYATKTGQQNLRSMAISAYCKSLAKLSDKENKAFIISQFDLVGNDAAVACLTGYLADEQLADEASRALAKIGTTSATNALVSGLSKANGQAKISIVEALGHTNAKAAASAIAPLATGTDKALTKVSLYALANIGDASAKQILVKAAEQAGYKYDQTNAVAALLVYAQKNVATDKTGVETIAKTILEKATADDQVNERIAALKLLSATQTDQQVLLAAMNDKQFEFRAAAVKFAAAGVNDTNNAAWLSQLKKVDAPTQVSILDMLGNSKAKSALPVVLKLIKSDDQEVKLAAINAAVKLGQEEVLDDLLKLMGKGNAADIAGISNGILRIKGESVAAKVGAYIPKAKPEVQVVLINILAARAATSQTEVIYAALNSKQPEVRKAAFLSLQHIAVAENKAQLFDLLNKTTDAGELTAVQDAIIASVKGTADKEAQTNAILQQMSSTPADKKLLFYKVLGSLGGQQSLKSVSEAYATGDDATKKAAIEALSSWSDAGSTDALISIARTTSNPDFLNQAIAGYLTLVRNTKYPAEQRLLLLRNAMAVAKTPVQQQQILKDTEQAKCFNAIVFAGQFLDNATLQQAAANAVMNITMAGTYNGDIVKGLLNKTIAVITGGDAGYQKEGMRKYISEMKAGEGFVQVFNGKDLSGWKGLVADPIKRSKMDEKTLAEAQTKADAEAKESWKVINGELQFQSHGNNLATVKKYGDFEMLVDWKIIDDKKGEGDAGIYLRGTPQVQIWDLARTKVGAQVGSGGLYNNQTNESKPLKVADNKLDEWNTFRILMKGDRVTVYLNGQLVTDNVILENYWNRSLPIFAEEQIELQAHGSPVAYRDIYIKEIPRPKPFELSAQEKKEGYKVLFDGTNMHSWTGNTTDYVIEDGNIAIRPKPGKGSGGNLFTKDEFSDFVYRFEFQLTPGANNGLGIRAPLEGDAAYAGMELQILDNDAPIYKDLKVYQYHGSVYGTIPAKRGFLKPTGEWNYEEVIAKGSKIKVILNGTVILDGDIEPFKKNGTPDHQEHPGLLRESGHIGFLGHGSPVQFRNIRIKDLSEKAPAQKETDTKAATKKK
;
A
#
# COMPACT_ATOMS: atom_id res chain seq x y z
N MET A 1 -17.95 47.16 4.88
CA MET A 1 -16.75 46.36 4.51
C MET A 1 -15.76 46.45 5.66
N ASN A 2 -15.71 45.41 6.50
CA ASN A 2 -15.24 45.55 7.88
C ASN A 2 -13.78 45.09 8.05
N LYS A 3 -12.99 45.96 8.68
CA LYS A 3 -11.63 45.73 9.24
C LYS A 3 -11.47 44.40 10.00
N LYS A 4 -12.57 43.77 10.43
CA LYS A 4 -12.60 42.45 11.07
C LYS A 4 -12.15 41.29 10.15
N ILE A 5 -12.33 41.36 8.84
CA ILE A 5 -11.89 40.28 7.92
C ILE A 5 -10.37 40.35 7.68
N LEU A 6 -9.79 41.56 7.66
CA LEU A 6 -8.34 41.76 7.49
C LEU A 6 -7.55 41.36 8.76
N LEU A 7 -8.13 41.56 9.94
CA LEU A 7 -7.55 41.12 11.23
C LEU A 7 -7.62 39.60 11.45
N VAL A 8 -8.67 38.95 10.93
CA VAL A 8 -8.77 37.48 10.98
C VAL A 8 -7.79 36.82 10.00
N LEU A 9 -7.55 37.40 8.83
CA LEU A 9 -6.50 36.94 7.90
C LEU A 9 -5.08 37.18 8.43
N LEU A 10 -4.83 38.29 9.15
CA LEU A 10 -3.54 38.52 9.83
C LEU A 10 -3.33 37.57 11.03
N ALA A 11 -4.39 37.22 11.76
CA ALA A 11 -4.30 36.27 12.88
C ALA A 11 -4.06 34.84 12.39
N ILE A 12 -4.65 34.44 11.26
CA ILE A 12 -4.43 33.12 10.64
C ILE A 12 -3.00 33.01 10.08
N LEU A 13 -2.40 34.11 9.61
CA LEU A 13 -1.00 34.17 9.17
C LEU A 13 0.02 34.24 10.32
N MET A 14 -0.36 34.71 11.52
CA MET A 14 0.51 34.71 12.70
C MET A 14 0.36 33.46 13.59
N LEU A 15 -0.74 32.71 13.48
CA LEU A 15 -0.92 31.41 14.13
C LEU A 15 -0.25 30.24 13.38
N SER A 16 0.17 30.44 12.12
CA SER A 16 1.05 29.50 11.42
C SER A 16 2.50 29.56 11.87
N ASP A 17 2.96 30.65 12.51
CA ASP A 17 4.35 30.82 12.94
C ASP A 17 4.63 30.35 14.38
N ALA A 18 3.60 30.10 15.21
CA ALA A 18 3.77 29.68 16.60
C ALA A 18 3.75 28.16 16.85
N LEU A 19 3.43 27.35 15.83
CA LEU A 19 3.37 25.88 15.94
C LEU A 19 4.73 25.17 15.78
N PHE A 20 5.83 25.92 15.71
CA PHE A 20 7.18 25.35 15.52
C PHE A 20 8.08 25.34 16.76
N THR A 21 7.66 25.83 17.94
CA THR A 21 8.60 26.04 19.07
C THR A 21 8.32 25.30 20.37
N VAL A 22 7.43 24.29 20.41
CA VAL A 22 7.13 23.54 21.65
C VAL A 22 7.17 22.01 21.43
N LYS A 23 8.30 21.53 20.90
CA LYS A 23 8.75 20.12 21.01
C LYS A 23 10.22 20.11 21.42
N ALA A 24 10.49 20.59 22.62
CA ALA A 24 11.74 20.33 23.30
C ALA A 24 11.44 20.27 24.78
N LEU A 25 11.63 19.08 25.36
CA LEU A 25 11.54 18.69 26.78
C LEU A 25 10.32 17.83 27.12
N ALA A 26 10.38 16.58 26.73
CA ALA A 26 9.74 15.51 27.46
C ALA A 26 10.68 14.30 27.41
N GLN A 27 10.92 13.72 28.57
CA GLN A 27 12.10 12.95 28.91
C GLN A 27 11.92 11.48 28.50
N ASP A 28 12.61 11.08 27.43
CA ASP A 28 12.61 9.73 26.87
C ASP A 28 12.79 8.63 27.93
N LYS A 29 11.89 7.64 27.88
CA LYS A 29 12.09 6.32 28.49
C LYS A 29 13.42 5.78 27.95
N LYS A 30 14.47 5.74 28.77
CA LYS A 30 15.81 5.32 28.31
C LYS A 30 15.74 3.88 27.81
N ASP A 31 15.97 3.70 26.51
CA ASP A 31 16.31 2.42 25.90
C ASP A 31 17.53 1.85 26.65
N GLU A 32 17.34 0.78 27.43
CA GLU A 32 18.38 0.16 28.27
C GLU A 32 19.41 -0.64 27.45
N ARG A 33 19.17 -0.83 26.14
CA ARG A 33 20.14 -1.47 25.26
C ARG A 33 21.37 -0.59 25.11
N THR A 34 22.55 -1.22 25.13
CA THR A 34 23.80 -0.52 24.82
C THR A 34 23.74 0.06 23.40
N THR A 35 24.41 1.19 23.16
CA THR A 35 24.50 1.80 21.82
C THR A 35 24.96 0.80 20.75
N THR A 36 25.91 -0.08 21.10
CA THR A 36 26.40 -1.14 20.20
C THR A 36 25.31 -2.16 19.85
N THR A 37 24.50 -2.57 20.83
CA THR A 37 23.36 -3.47 20.60
C THR A 37 22.29 -2.82 19.73
N ARG A 38 21.96 -1.55 19.99
CA ARG A 38 20.99 -0.77 19.19
C ARG A 38 21.45 -0.63 17.74
N ILE A 39 22.74 -0.40 17.52
CA ILE A 39 23.35 -0.37 16.19
C ILE A 39 23.23 -1.73 15.48
N ALA A 40 23.55 -2.84 16.15
CA ALA A 40 23.47 -4.16 15.56
C ALA A 40 22.02 -4.53 15.16
N ASP A 41 21.05 -4.25 16.03
CA ASP A 41 19.63 -4.47 15.79
C ASP A 41 19.10 -3.63 14.61
N LEU A 42 19.55 -2.37 14.54
CA LEU A 42 19.22 -1.47 13.44
C LEU A 42 19.77 -1.99 12.11
N LEU A 43 21.05 -2.40 12.06
CA LEU A 43 21.69 -2.88 10.84
C LEU A 43 21.06 -4.19 10.34
N ALA A 44 20.62 -5.08 11.24
CA ALA A 44 19.92 -6.32 10.88
C ALA A 44 18.56 -6.08 10.22
N GLN A 45 17.98 -4.88 10.37
CA GLN A 45 16.71 -4.49 9.76
C GLN A 45 16.87 -3.80 8.40
N LEU A 46 18.10 -3.71 7.87
CA LEU A 46 18.42 -3.09 6.59
C LEU A 46 18.79 -4.16 5.53
N PRO A 47 18.45 -3.94 4.24
CA PRO A 47 17.63 -2.84 3.73
C PRO A 47 16.16 -2.96 4.15
N ALA A 48 15.47 -1.82 4.28
CA ALA A 48 14.08 -1.80 4.71
C ALA A 48 13.13 -2.43 3.68
N ARG A 49 12.14 -3.20 4.12
CA ARG A 49 11.20 -3.93 3.24
C ARG A 49 10.12 -3.04 2.63
N ASN A 50 9.88 -1.87 3.23
CA ASN A 50 8.91 -0.88 2.76
C ASN A 50 9.19 0.50 3.38
N ALA A 51 8.48 1.53 2.90
CA ALA A 51 8.67 2.92 3.32
C ALA A 51 8.41 3.16 4.83
N ALA A 52 7.43 2.47 5.43
CA ALA A 52 7.12 2.63 6.85
C ALA A 52 8.23 2.06 7.74
N GLN A 53 8.84 0.94 7.32
CA GLN A 53 10.01 0.39 8.01
C GLN A 53 11.23 1.30 7.84
N LEU A 54 11.46 1.84 6.64
CA LEU A 54 12.54 2.80 6.41
C LEU A 54 12.40 4.00 7.34
N GLU A 55 11.21 4.57 7.48
CA GLU A 55 10.95 5.71 8.36
C GLU A 55 11.20 5.40 9.83
N ARG A 56 10.82 4.20 10.31
CA ARG A 56 11.15 3.76 11.68
C ARG A 56 12.64 3.57 11.89
N ASN A 57 13.33 2.92 10.94
CA ASN A 57 14.78 2.70 11.04
C ASN A 57 15.53 4.05 11.09
N MET A 58 15.12 5.04 10.28
CA MET A 58 15.74 6.37 10.30
C MET A 58 15.42 7.15 11.58
N LYS A 59 14.22 6.95 12.15
CA LYS A 59 13.92 7.46 13.49
C LYS A 59 14.79 6.78 14.56
N GLU A 60 15.03 5.48 14.47
CA GLU A 60 15.92 4.78 15.40
C GLU A 60 17.38 5.26 15.27
N VAL A 61 17.87 5.57 14.06
CA VAL A 61 19.15 6.27 13.87
C VAL A 61 19.15 7.64 14.54
N ALA A 62 18.08 8.44 14.41
CA ALA A 62 17.96 9.72 15.13
C ALA A 62 18.02 9.53 16.66
N ASP A 63 17.33 8.51 17.17
CA ASP A 63 17.21 8.20 18.59
C ASP A 63 18.51 7.59 19.17
N LEU A 64 19.50 7.22 18.34
CA LEU A 64 20.88 6.91 18.79
C LEU A 64 21.59 8.17 19.34
N GLY A 65 21.13 9.36 18.93
CA GLY A 65 21.80 10.62 19.22
C GLY A 65 23.15 10.76 18.51
N GLU A 66 23.79 11.91 18.68
CA GLU A 66 25.03 12.25 17.96
C GLU A 66 26.16 11.25 18.22
N GLU A 67 26.45 10.91 19.48
CA GLU A 67 27.52 9.97 19.84
C GLU A 67 27.24 8.54 19.37
N GLY A 68 25.97 8.12 19.38
CA GLY A 68 25.57 6.82 18.85
C GLY A 68 25.68 6.77 17.32
N TYR A 69 25.34 7.86 16.64
CA TYR A 69 25.51 7.95 15.20
C TYR A 69 26.99 8.00 14.79
N VAL A 70 27.84 8.71 15.55
CA VAL A 70 29.30 8.66 15.39
C VAL A 70 29.83 7.23 15.60
N THR A 71 29.29 6.50 16.57
CA THR A 71 29.67 5.09 16.82
C THR A 71 29.26 4.18 15.66
N LEU A 72 28.07 4.38 15.08
CA LEU A 72 27.61 3.67 13.89
C LEU A 72 28.55 3.90 12.70
N ILE A 73 28.89 5.16 12.42
CA ILE A 73 29.79 5.54 11.33
C ILE A 73 31.21 4.99 11.56
N SER A 74 31.67 4.98 12.81
CA SER A 74 32.98 4.42 13.17
C SER A 74 33.07 2.90 12.96
N GLY A 75 31.93 2.22 12.73
CA GLY A 75 31.89 0.82 12.34
C GLY A 75 32.31 0.56 10.88
N LEU A 76 32.49 1.61 10.06
CA LEU A 76 33.02 1.47 8.71
C LEU A 76 34.45 0.90 8.76
N THR A 77 34.69 -0.13 7.95
CA THR A 77 35.99 -0.80 7.83
C THR A 77 36.65 -0.46 6.49
N ALA A 78 37.97 -0.58 6.38
CA ALA A 78 38.65 -0.41 5.08
C ALA A 78 38.15 -1.45 4.07
N SER A 79 37.96 -1.07 2.82
CA SER A 79 37.29 -1.87 1.75
C SER A 79 37.87 -3.27 1.52
N ALA A 80 39.16 -3.48 1.85
CA ALA A 80 39.81 -4.79 1.78
C ALA A 80 39.48 -5.77 2.94
N LYS A 81 38.74 -5.34 3.98
CA LYS A 81 38.57 -6.09 5.24
C LYS A 81 37.12 -6.29 5.71
N GLY A 82 36.12 -5.74 5.03
CA GLY A 82 34.72 -5.88 5.47
C GLY A 82 33.69 -5.38 4.46
N ASN A 83 32.42 -5.69 4.73
CA ASN A 83 31.27 -5.24 3.94
C ASN A 83 30.58 -4.06 4.65
N ASN A 84 30.75 -2.85 4.12
CA ASN A 84 30.20 -1.62 4.68
C ASN A 84 28.74 -1.33 4.26
N ALA A 85 28.15 -2.15 3.38
CA ALA A 85 26.89 -1.83 2.69
C ALA A 85 25.72 -1.49 3.62
N LEU A 86 25.61 -2.16 4.78
CA LEU A 86 24.52 -1.89 5.73
C LEU A 86 24.72 -0.55 6.46
N ILE A 87 25.96 -0.20 6.80
CA ILE A 87 26.29 1.07 7.45
C ILE A 87 26.13 2.21 6.44
N GLU A 88 26.60 2.03 5.21
CA GLU A 88 26.42 3.00 4.13
C GLU A 88 24.93 3.23 3.82
N TYR A 89 24.14 2.16 3.80
CA TYR A 89 22.69 2.26 3.65
C TYR A 89 22.02 3.01 4.81
N ALA A 90 22.45 2.74 6.05
CA ALA A 90 21.95 3.45 7.23
C ALA A 90 22.29 4.94 7.18
N VAL A 91 23.55 5.27 6.86
CA VAL A 91 24.07 6.65 6.79
C VAL A 91 23.39 7.41 5.66
N GLY A 92 23.36 6.86 4.44
CA GLY A 92 22.72 7.50 3.29
C GLY A 92 21.21 7.68 3.47
N GLY A 93 20.54 6.66 4.03
CA GLY A 93 19.13 6.74 4.38
C GLY A 93 18.85 7.84 5.41
N PHE A 94 19.72 7.98 6.42
CA PHE A 94 19.53 8.96 7.48
C PHE A 94 19.82 10.37 6.99
N THR A 95 20.85 10.55 6.15
CA THR A 95 21.14 11.80 5.45
C THR A 95 19.90 12.30 4.70
N ALA A 96 19.27 11.44 3.88
CA ALA A 96 18.07 11.79 3.12
C ALA A 96 16.84 12.03 4.02
N TYR A 97 16.71 11.27 5.12
CA TYR A 97 15.66 11.50 6.10
C TYR A 97 15.78 12.87 6.77
N ALA A 98 16.99 13.26 7.16
CA ALA A 98 17.29 14.54 7.79
C ALA A 98 17.06 15.76 6.88
N THR A 99 16.94 15.59 5.56
CA THR A 99 16.58 16.69 4.64
C THR A 99 15.06 16.94 4.53
N LYS A 100 14.21 16.10 5.15
CA LYS A 100 12.75 16.31 5.14
C LYS A 100 12.38 17.62 5.84
N THR A 101 11.32 18.27 5.35
CA THR A 101 10.76 19.50 5.95
C THR A 101 10.48 19.30 7.45
N GLY A 102 10.99 20.20 8.30
CA GLY A 102 10.80 20.16 9.76
C GLY A 102 11.86 19.39 10.55
N GLN A 103 12.93 18.89 9.92
CA GLN A 103 13.99 18.11 10.58
C GLN A 103 15.33 18.85 10.76
N GLN A 104 15.30 20.18 10.90
CA GLN A 104 16.51 21.01 10.99
C GLN A 104 17.47 20.57 12.12
N ASN A 105 16.92 20.12 13.26
CA ASN A 105 17.74 19.62 14.37
C ASN A 105 18.50 18.33 14.01
N LEU A 106 17.87 17.41 13.29
CA LEU A 106 18.51 16.17 12.83
C LEU A 106 19.55 16.45 11.75
N ARG A 107 19.28 17.43 10.87
CA ARG A 107 20.26 17.93 9.89
C ARG A 107 21.50 18.49 10.59
N SER A 108 21.33 19.31 11.62
CA SER A 108 22.44 19.84 12.42
C SER A 108 23.21 18.75 13.17
N MET A 109 22.50 17.78 13.75
CA MET A 109 23.10 16.61 14.40
C MET A 109 23.92 15.76 13.41
N ALA A 110 23.39 15.51 12.21
CA ALA A 110 24.08 14.78 11.17
C ALA A 110 25.38 15.49 10.75
N ILE A 111 25.33 16.80 10.51
CA ILE A 111 26.53 17.62 10.19
C ILE A 111 27.60 17.47 11.29
N SER A 112 27.20 17.66 12.55
CA SER A 112 28.10 17.55 13.70
C SER A 112 28.71 16.15 13.83
N ALA A 113 27.88 15.10 13.72
CA ALA A 113 28.31 13.71 13.75
C ALA A 113 29.28 13.37 12.60
N TYR A 114 29.04 13.86 11.39
CA TYR A 114 29.94 13.68 10.26
C TYR A 114 31.30 14.36 10.51
N CYS A 115 31.31 15.62 10.96
CA CYS A 115 32.55 16.31 11.30
C CYS A 115 33.35 15.56 12.39
N LYS A 116 32.68 15.05 13.45
CA LYS A 116 33.31 14.22 14.49
C LYS A 116 33.84 12.89 13.97
N SER A 117 33.08 12.23 13.09
CA SER A 117 33.44 10.90 12.54
C SER A 117 34.63 10.99 11.59
N LEU A 118 34.72 12.06 10.78
CA LEU A 118 35.85 12.29 9.87
C LEU A 118 37.19 12.39 10.62
N ALA A 119 37.19 12.92 11.84
CA ALA A 119 38.39 12.97 12.69
C ALA A 119 38.79 11.59 13.23
N LYS A 120 37.84 10.65 13.35
CA LYS A 120 38.07 9.30 13.90
C LYS A 120 38.41 8.25 12.83
N LEU A 121 37.89 8.41 11.62
CA LEU A 121 38.17 7.51 10.52
C LEU A 121 39.63 7.67 10.07
N SER A 122 40.29 6.57 9.73
CA SER A 122 41.65 6.56 9.19
C SER A 122 41.68 6.29 7.69
N ASP A 123 40.74 5.48 7.21
CA ASP A 123 40.59 5.12 5.80
C ASP A 123 40.01 6.28 4.97
N LYS A 124 40.62 6.56 3.82
CA LYS A 124 40.25 7.70 2.97
C LYS A 124 38.98 7.46 2.16
N GLU A 125 38.68 6.22 1.75
CA GLU A 125 37.43 5.91 1.03
C GLU A 125 36.22 6.11 1.95
N ASN A 126 36.32 5.68 3.21
CA ASN A 126 35.29 5.94 4.21
C ASN A 126 35.13 7.44 4.52
N LYS A 127 36.23 8.21 4.55
CA LYS A 127 36.15 9.68 4.68
C LYS A 127 35.45 10.30 3.49
N ALA A 128 35.78 9.88 2.26
CA ALA A 128 35.14 10.37 1.04
C ALA A 128 33.63 10.09 1.05
N PHE A 129 33.22 8.87 1.45
CA PHE A 129 31.80 8.52 1.62
C PHE A 129 31.09 9.46 2.61
N ILE A 130 31.68 9.71 3.78
CA ILE A 130 31.08 10.62 4.76
C ILE A 130 31.07 12.07 4.27
N ILE A 131 32.12 12.54 3.59
CA ILE A 131 32.15 13.89 3.01
C ILE A 131 31.03 14.06 1.97
N SER A 132 30.77 13.06 1.13
CA SER A 132 29.68 13.12 0.13
C SER A 132 28.29 13.29 0.75
N GLN A 133 28.09 12.92 2.03
CA GLN A 133 26.81 13.12 2.70
C GLN A 133 26.48 14.60 2.89
N PHE A 134 27.49 15.48 2.95
CA PHE A 134 27.27 16.93 3.05
C PHE A 134 26.62 17.52 1.79
N ASP A 135 26.63 16.84 0.64
CA ASP A 135 25.92 17.29 -0.57
C ASP A 135 24.41 17.44 -0.35
N LEU A 136 23.85 16.70 0.61
CA LEU A 136 22.43 16.70 0.94
C LEU A 136 22.12 17.56 2.18
N VAL A 137 22.95 17.46 3.23
CA VAL A 137 22.68 18.09 4.53
C VAL A 137 23.56 19.29 4.86
N GLY A 138 24.63 19.56 4.12
CA GLY A 138 25.62 20.58 4.45
C GLY A 138 25.03 21.99 4.57
N ASN A 139 25.61 22.78 5.48
CA ASN A 139 25.39 24.23 5.61
C ASN A 139 26.67 24.89 6.20
N ASP A 140 26.61 26.16 6.59
CA ASP A 140 27.77 26.89 7.13
C ASP A 140 28.46 26.21 8.33
N ALA A 141 27.74 25.41 9.12
CA ALA A 141 28.34 24.68 10.23
C ALA A 141 29.34 23.60 9.78
N ALA A 142 29.20 23.08 8.56
CA ALA A 142 30.12 22.07 8.01
C ALA A 142 31.40 22.70 7.43
N VAL A 143 31.42 24.00 7.13
CA VAL A 143 32.49 24.65 6.36
C VAL A 143 33.85 24.49 7.04
N ALA A 144 33.92 24.71 8.35
CA ALA A 144 35.16 24.60 9.10
C ALA A 144 35.74 23.18 9.05
N CYS A 145 34.90 22.14 9.16
CA CYS A 145 35.37 20.76 9.17
C CYS A 145 35.75 20.26 7.77
N LEU A 146 35.11 20.76 6.71
CA LEU A 146 35.44 20.44 5.32
C LEU A 146 36.73 21.12 4.83
N THR A 147 37.02 22.34 5.33
CA THR A 147 38.17 23.15 4.88
C THR A 147 39.51 22.42 5.03
N GLY A 148 39.66 21.59 6.08
CA GLY A 148 40.89 20.84 6.32
C GLY A 148 41.24 19.79 5.24
N TYR A 149 40.26 19.38 4.44
CA TYR A 149 40.42 18.35 3.41
C TYR A 149 40.71 18.91 2.01
N LEU A 150 40.63 20.24 1.84
CA LEU A 150 40.82 20.89 0.52
C LEU A 150 42.25 20.79 -0.02
N ALA A 151 43.24 20.47 0.81
CA ALA A 151 44.61 20.25 0.37
C ALA A 151 44.97 18.76 0.23
N ASP A 152 44.06 17.82 0.55
CA ASP A 152 44.31 16.38 0.42
C ASP A 152 43.96 15.90 -0.98
N GLU A 153 44.92 15.34 -1.72
CA GLU A 153 44.72 14.94 -3.12
C GLU A 153 43.62 13.90 -3.36
N GLN A 154 43.24 13.13 -2.34
CA GLN A 154 42.19 12.09 -2.46
C GLN A 154 40.83 12.52 -1.90
N LEU A 155 40.76 13.60 -1.13
CA LEU A 155 39.52 14.04 -0.45
C LEU A 155 39.08 15.46 -0.83
N ALA A 156 39.96 16.23 -1.47
CA ALA A 156 39.68 17.59 -1.89
C ALA A 156 38.51 17.66 -2.88
N ASP A 157 38.29 16.61 -3.68
CA ASP A 157 37.21 16.56 -4.65
C ASP A 157 35.83 16.52 -3.97
N GLU A 158 35.61 15.57 -3.07
CA GLU A 158 34.40 15.45 -2.27
C GLU A 158 34.18 16.70 -1.41
N ALA A 159 35.24 17.20 -0.76
CA ALA A 159 35.14 18.37 0.10
C ALA A 159 34.79 19.63 -0.69
N SER A 160 35.35 19.76 -1.89
CA SER A 160 35.08 20.91 -2.76
C SER A 160 33.65 20.89 -3.29
N ARG A 161 33.16 19.72 -3.73
CA ARG A 161 31.75 19.55 -4.15
C ARG A 161 30.76 19.88 -3.03
N ALA A 162 31.02 19.37 -1.83
CA ALA A 162 30.18 19.65 -0.67
C ALA A 162 30.11 21.15 -0.35
N LEU A 163 31.24 21.86 -0.34
CA LEU A 163 31.28 23.31 -0.13
C LEU A 163 30.57 24.09 -1.25
N ALA A 164 30.74 23.68 -2.51
CA ALA A 164 30.03 24.32 -3.61
C ALA A 164 28.52 24.14 -3.52
N LYS A 165 28.07 22.96 -3.05
CA LYS A 165 26.65 22.65 -2.83
C LYS A 165 26.05 23.41 -1.65
N ILE A 166 26.84 23.67 -0.61
CA ILE A 166 26.45 24.56 0.50
C ILE A 166 26.16 25.97 -0.03
N GLY A 167 26.97 26.47 -0.97
CA GLY A 167 26.63 27.63 -1.80
C GLY A 167 26.55 28.98 -1.06
N THR A 168 27.10 29.07 0.15
CA THR A 168 27.14 30.31 0.93
C THR A 168 28.43 31.10 0.68
N THR A 169 28.44 32.37 1.10
CA THR A 169 29.65 33.21 1.08
C THR A 169 30.78 32.59 1.90
N SER A 170 30.47 32.03 3.07
CA SER A 170 31.45 31.36 3.94
C SER A 170 32.10 30.16 3.25
N ALA A 171 31.30 29.29 2.62
CA ALA A 171 31.81 28.13 1.88
C ALA A 171 32.62 28.53 0.65
N THR A 172 32.17 29.57 -0.07
CA THR A 172 32.91 30.13 -1.22
C THR A 172 34.25 30.70 -0.77
N ASN A 173 34.30 31.45 0.33
CA ASN A 173 35.54 31.98 0.88
C ASN A 173 36.50 30.88 1.32
N ALA A 174 35.98 29.78 1.88
CA ALA A 174 36.78 28.61 2.23
C ALA A 174 37.41 27.95 0.99
N LEU A 175 36.64 27.78 -0.09
CA LEU A 175 37.16 27.29 -1.38
C LEU A 175 38.22 28.23 -1.96
N VAL A 176 37.98 29.54 -2.00
CA VAL A 176 38.95 30.53 -2.50
C VAL A 176 40.23 30.52 -1.65
N SER A 177 40.12 30.44 -0.32
CA SER A 177 41.27 30.35 0.57
C SER A 177 42.03 29.03 0.37
N GLY A 178 41.31 27.91 0.24
CA GLY A 178 41.87 26.59 -0.02
C GLY A 178 42.62 26.51 -1.35
N LEU A 179 42.13 27.21 -2.38
CA LEU A 179 42.77 27.26 -3.70
C LEU A 179 44.24 27.73 -3.65
N SER A 180 44.56 28.66 -2.74
CA SER A 180 45.93 29.16 -2.56
C SER A 180 46.88 28.16 -1.91
N LYS A 181 46.33 27.15 -1.21
CA LYS A 181 47.07 26.14 -0.45
C LYS A 181 47.10 24.77 -1.14
N ALA A 182 46.22 24.53 -2.10
CA ALA A 182 46.10 23.27 -2.82
C ALA A 182 47.03 23.20 -4.04
N ASN A 183 47.50 22.00 -4.34
CA ASN A 183 48.34 21.66 -5.50
C ASN A 183 47.73 20.47 -6.25
N GLY A 184 48.28 20.16 -7.43
CA GLY A 184 47.90 18.97 -8.19
C GLY A 184 46.40 18.83 -8.42
N GLN A 185 45.88 17.62 -8.20
CA GLN A 185 44.46 17.29 -8.41
C GLN A 185 43.53 18.07 -7.46
N ALA A 186 43.95 18.31 -6.21
CA ALA A 186 43.15 19.06 -5.25
C ALA A 186 42.85 20.48 -5.73
N LYS A 187 43.84 21.12 -6.37
CA LYS A 187 43.67 22.46 -6.96
C LYS A 187 42.63 22.46 -8.08
N ILE A 188 42.63 21.43 -8.93
CA ILE A 188 41.68 21.26 -10.03
C ILE A 188 40.25 21.13 -9.48
N SER A 189 40.05 20.26 -8.48
CA SER A 189 38.74 20.06 -7.85
C SER A 189 38.17 21.33 -7.22
N ILE A 190 39.00 22.15 -6.57
CA ILE A 190 38.55 23.43 -5.99
C ILE A 190 38.09 24.40 -7.08
N VAL A 191 38.85 24.51 -8.18
CA VAL A 191 38.48 25.39 -9.30
C VAL A 191 37.17 24.95 -9.93
N GLU A 192 36.99 23.65 -10.15
CA GLU A 192 35.74 23.08 -10.68
C GLU A 192 34.54 23.41 -9.78
N ALA A 193 34.70 23.17 -8.47
CA ALA A 193 33.68 23.48 -7.47
C ALA A 193 33.32 24.96 -7.43
N LEU A 194 34.31 25.86 -7.45
CA LEU A 194 34.08 27.30 -7.53
C LEU A 194 33.26 27.69 -8.77
N GLY A 195 33.49 27.02 -9.91
CA GLY A 195 32.71 27.19 -11.13
C GLY A 195 31.21 26.92 -10.94
N HIS A 196 30.86 25.95 -10.12
CA HIS A 196 29.47 25.58 -9.82
C HIS A 196 28.77 26.53 -8.82
N THR A 197 29.52 27.33 -8.05
CA THR A 197 28.93 28.27 -7.07
C THR A 197 28.19 29.44 -7.70
N ASN A 198 28.50 29.80 -8.95
CA ASN A 198 28.12 31.07 -9.59
C ASN A 198 28.60 32.35 -8.83
N ALA A 199 29.51 32.22 -7.87
CA ALA A 199 29.95 33.35 -7.06
C ALA A 199 30.96 34.20 -7.83
N LYS A 200 30.54 35.40 -8.26
CA LYS A 200 31.39 36.35 -9.01
C LYS A 200 32.70 36.70 -8.29
N ALA A 201 32.68 36.72 -6.95
CA ALA A 201 33.87 36.97 -6.13
C ALA A 201 35.00 35.95 -6.33
N ALA A 202 34.71 34.75 -6.84
CA ALA A 202 35.71 33.72 -7.12
C ALA A 202 36.44 33.91 -8.46
N ALA A 203 35.88 34.71 -9.39
CA ALA A 203 36.42 34.86 -10.73
C ALA A 203 37.85 35.43 -10.73
N SER A 204 38.15 36.39 -9.85
CA SER A 204 39.49 36.98 -9.73
C SER A 204 40.54 36.00 -9.23
N ALA A 205 40.15 35.04 -8.38
CA ALA A 205 41.05 34.01 -7.87
C ALA A 205 41.35 32.91 -8.91
N ILE A 206 40.41 32.63 -9.81
CA ILE A 206 40.56 31.63 -10.87
C ILE A 206 41.27 32.20 -12.10
N ALA A 207 41.05 33.48 -12.43
CA ALA A 207 41.56 34.13 -13.63
C ALA A 207 43.07 33.88 -13.93
N PRO A 208 43.99 33.94 -12.95
CA PRO A 208 45.41 33.66 -13.19
C PRO A 208 45.71 32.21 -13.57
N LEU A 209 44.83 31.27 -13.22
CA LEU A 209 44.99 29.83 -13.50
C LEU A 209 44.53 29.46 -14.91
N ALA A 210 43.79 30.33 -15.59
CA ALA A 210 43.25 30.13 -16.93
C ALA A 210 44.26 30.40 -18.07
N THR A 211 45.51 30.75 -17.74
CA THR A 211 46.57 31.09 -18.72
C THR A 211 47.89 30.36 -18.46
N GLY A 212 47.87 29.28 -17.66
CA GLY A 212 49.05 28.52 -17.24
C GLY A 212 49.56 27.50 -18.25
N THR A 213 50.68 26.85 -17.91
CA THR A 213 51.26 25.75 -18.70
C THR A 213 50.60 24.39 -18.40
N ASP A 214 49.98 24.23 -17.23
CA ASP A 214 49.18 23.06 -16.89
C ASP A 214 47.84 23.09 -17.64
N LYS A 215 47.73 22.22 -18.65
CA LYS A 215 46.55 22.17 -19.54
C LYS A 215 45.29 21.67 -18.83
N ALA A 216 45.41 20.77 -17.86
CA ALA A 216 44.26 20.25 -17.12
C ALA A 216 43.69 21.32 -16.19
N LEU A 217 44.55 22.02 -15.44
CA LEU A 217 44.13 23.13 -14.59
C LEU A 217 43.59 24.31 -15.42
N THR A 218 44.23 24.61 -16.56
CA THR A 218 43.75 25.66 -17.47
C THR A 218 42.35 25.36 -17.99
N LYS A 219 42.12 24.11 -18.44
CA LYS A 219 40.80 23.64 -18.91
C LYS A 219 39.70 23.90 -17.89
N VAL A 220 39.91 23.44 -16.66
CA VAL A 220 38.92 23.55 -15.58
C VAL A 220 38.75 25.01 -15.14
N SER A 221 39.81 25.82 -15.18
CA SER A 221 39.75 27.25 -14.90
C SER A 221 38.91 28.01 -15.94
N LEU A 222 39.09 27.73 -17.22
CA LEU A 222 38.26 28.31 -18.30
C LEU A 222 36.80 27.90 -18.14
N TYR A 223 36.53 26.61 -17.87
CA TYR A 223 35.18 26.12 -17.61
C TYR A 223 34.53 26.82 -16.40
N ALA A 224 35.26 26.97 -15.29
CA ALA A 224 34.75 27.59 -14.08
C ALA A 224 34.42 29.08 -14.30
N LEU A 225 35.32 29.83 -14.94
CA LEU A 225 35.08 31.22 -15.32
C LEU A 225 33.85 31.37 -16.24
N ALA A 226 33.69 30.46 -17.19
CA ALA A 226 32.56 30.46 -18.10
C ALA A 226 31.21 30.23 -17.39
N ASN A 227 31.16 29.31 -16.42
CA ASN A 227 29.94 29.02 -15.66
C ASN A 227 29.59 30.13 -14.65
N ILE A 228 30.60 30.77 -14.02
CA ILE A 228 30.40 31.96 -13.19
C ILE A 228 29.81 33.10 -14.03
N GLY A 229 30.25 33.24 -15.28
CA GLY A 229 29.67 34.19 -16.24
C GLY A 229 29.94 35.66 -15.93
N ASP A 230 30.95 35.97 -15.11
CA ASP A 230 31.31 37.35 -14.79
C ASP A 230 31.97 38.06 -15.98
N ALA A 231 31.69 39.36 -16.15
CA ALA A 231 32.18 40.14 -17.29
C ALA A 231 33.72 40.17 -17.38
N SER A 232 34.42 40.06 -16.25
CA SER A 232 35.90 40.00 -16.21
C SER A 232 36.47 38.77 -16.92
N ALA A 233 35.71 37.67 -17.04
CA ALA A 233 36.15 36.45 -17.72
C ALA A 233 36.14 36.56 -19.25
N LYS A 234 35.37 37.50 -19.83
CA LYS A 234 35.12 37.58 -21.29
C LYS A 234 36.42 37.64 -22.10
N GLN A 235 37.31 38.56 -21.77
CA GLN A 235 38.56 38.73 -22.53
C GLN A 235 39.51 37.54 -22.36
N ILE A 236 39.51 36.89 -21.19
CA ILE A 236 40.34 35.70 -20.92
C ILE A 236 39.87 34.54 -21.81
N LEU A 237 38.56 34.28 -21.86
CA LEU A 237 37.97 33.22 -22.66
C LEU A 237 38.11 33.47 -24.17
N VAL A 238 37.91 34.71 -24.62
CA VAL A 238 38.13 35.10 -26.03
C VAL A 238 39.58 34.86 -26.44
N LYS A 239 40.54 35.36 -25.65
CA LYS A 239 41.96 35.17 -25.95
C LYS A 239 42.37 33.69 -25.94
N ALA A 240 41.83 32.88 -25.04
CA ALA A 240 42.08 31.45 -25.02
C ALA A 240 41.52 30.75 -26.27
N ALA A 241 40.31 31.12 -26.71
CA ALA A 241 39.72 30.59 -27.95
C ALA A 241 40.50 31.02 -29.20
N GLU A 242 41.01 32.26 -29.24
CA GLU A 242 41.89 32.75 -30.29
C GLU A 242 43.20 31.97 -30.36
N GLN A 243 43.83 31.70 -29.20
CA GLN A 243 45.05 30.88 -29.12
C GLN A 243 44.82 29.43 -29.56
N ALA A 244 43.63 28.88 -29.30
CA ALA A 244 43.21 27.58 -29.80
C ALA A 244 42.83 27.60 -31.29
N GLY A 245 42.89 28.76 -31.95
CA GLY A 245 42.48 28.92 -33.36
C GLY A 245 41.00 28.60 -33.59
N TYR A 246 40.17 28.74 -32.56
CA TYR A 246 38.76 28.35 -32.55
C TYR A 246 38.50 26.86 -32.84
N LYS A 247 39.50 25.99 -32.64
CA LYS A 247 39.39 24.52 -32.78
C LYS A 247 39.30 23.85 -31.42
N TYR A 248 38.98 22.55 -31.43
CA TYR A 248 39.22 21.71 -30.27
C TYR A 248 40.70 21.76 -29.90
N ASP A 249 40.95 22.03 -28.62
CA ASP A 249 42.25 21.95 -28.01
C ASP A 249 42.12 21.29 -26.63
N GLN A 250 43.22 20.86 -26.03
CA GLN A 250 43.18 20.17 -24.74
C GLN A 250 42.59 21.03 -23.60
N THR A 251 42.54 22.36 -23.76
CA THR A 251 41.92 23.27 -22.78
C THR A 251 40.41 23.49 -22.98
N ASN A 252 39.82 22.96 -24.06
CA ASN A 252 38.40 23.19 -24.41
C ASN A 252 38.03 24.69 -24.44
N ALA A 253 38.94 25.57 -24.85
CA ALA A 253 38.75 27.02 -24.72
C ALA A 253 37.50 27.54 -25.46
N VAL A 254 37.24 27.01 -26.66
CA VAL A 254 36.08 27.38 -27.48
C VAL A 254 34.77 26.96 -26.83
N ALA A 255 34.72 25.75 -26.25
CA ALA A 255 33.55 25.27 -25.53
C ALA A 255 33.28 26.11 -24.28
N ALA A 256 34.31 26.50 -23.53
CA ALA A 256 34.18 27.40 -22.39
C ALA A 256 33.63 28.78 -22.82
N LEU A 257 34.13 29.35 -23.93
CA LEU A 257 33.61 30.61 -24.47
C LEU A 257 32.13 30.50 -24.88
N LEU A 258 31.72 29.38 -25.49
CA LEU A 258 30.32 29.12 -25.84
C LEU A 258 29.42 28.99 -24.60
N VAL A 259 29.90 28.34 -23.53
CA VAL A 259 29.19 28.26 -22.23
C VAL A 259 29.02 29.65 -21.61
N TYR A 260 30.08 30.47 -21.61
CA TYR A 260 30.02 31.85 -21.14
C TYR A 260 28.98 32.67 -21.91
N ALA A 261 28.99 32.55 -23.24
CA ALA A 261 28.03 33.23 -24.09
C ALA A 261 26.60 32.76 -23.78
N GLN A 262 26.37 31.45 -23.66
CA GLN A 262 25.07 30.89 -23.30
C GLN A 262 24.57 31.39 -21.94
N LYS A 263 25.45 31.51 -20.93
CA LYS A 263 25.12 32.03 -19.59
C LYS A 263 24.68 33.50 -19.63
N ASN A 264 25.20 34.26 -20.60
CA ASN A 264 24.98 35.71 -20.73
C ASN A 264 23.95 36.11 -21.80
N VAL A 265 23.23 35.17 -22.43
CA VAL A 265 22.21 35.47 -23.46
C VAL A 265 21.16 36.49 -22.98
N ALA A 266 20.79 36.44 -21.70
CA ALA A 266 19.80 37.35 -21.12
C ALA A 266 20.35 38.73 -20.74
N THR A 267 21.66 38.83 -20.46
CA THR A 267 22.30 40.01 -19.85
C THR A 267 23.23 40.78 -20.79
N ASP A 268 23.82 40.14 -21.80
CA ASP A 268 24.74 40.74 -22.78
C ASP A 268 24.47 40.19 -24.19
N LYS A 269 23.28 40.46 -24.76
CA LYS A 269 22.90 39.97 -26.10
C LYS A 269 23.92 40.35 -27.18
N THR A 270 24.36 41.60 -27.21
CA THR A 270 25.32 42.10 -28.21
C THR A 270 26.68 41.41 -28.08
N GLY A 271 27.16 41.17 -26.86
CA GLY A 271 28.40 40.43 -26.64
C GLY A 271 28.29 38.97 -27.05
N VAL A 272 27.17 38.31 -26.76
CA VAL A 272 26.90 36.94 -27.20
C VAL A 272 26.86 36.83 -28.71
N GLU A 273 26.19 37.76 -29.38
CA GLU A 273 26.15 37.81 -30.84
C GLU A 273 27.53 38.00 -31.45
N THR A 274 28.35 38.85 -30.84
CA THR A 274 29.73 39.09 -31.28
C THR A 274 30.53 37.79 -31.19
N ILE A 275 30.48 37.10 -30.05
CA ILE A 275 31.18 35.82 -29.85
C ILE A 275 30.70 34.77 -30.87
N ALA A 276 29.39 34.61 -31.04
CA ALA A 276 28.83 33.61 -31.94
C ALA A 276 29.18 33.90 -33.42
N LYS A 277 29.12 35.16 -33.86
CA LYS A 277 29.55 35.58 -35.21
C LYS A 277 31.03 35.30 -35.42
N THR A 278 31.89 35.67 -34.47
CA THR A 278 33.33 35.39 -34.55
C THR A 278 33.62 33.88 -34.64
N ILE A 279 32.93 33.04 -33.87
CA ILE A 279 33.08 31.58 -33.97
C ILE A 279 32.65 31.10 -35.36
N LEU A 280 31.51 31.55 -35.90
CA LEU A 280 31.08 31.17 -37.25
C LEU A 280 32.04 31.62 -38.36
N GLU A 281 32.68 32.79 -38.20
CA GLU A 281 33.66 33.32 -39.16
C GLU A 281 35.01 32.59 -39.09
N LYS A 282 35.42 32.13 -37.91
CA LYS A 282 36.75 31.56 -37.67
C LYS A 282 36.79 30.03 -37.69
N ALA A 283 35.69 29.37 -37.31
CA ALA A 283 35.55 27.91 -37.37
C ALA A 283 35.09 27.48 -38.76
N THR A 284 36.02 27.37 -39.71
CA THR A 284 35.72 27.08 -41.13
C THR A 284 36.06 25.66 -41.57
N ALA A 285 36.72 24.86 -40.73
CA ALA A 285 37.04 23.47 -41.04
C ALA A 285 35.86 22.52 -40.80
N ASP A 286 35.87 21.37 -41.48
CA ASP A 286 34.75 20.42 -41.50
C ASP A 286 34.56 19.74 -40.14
N ASP A 287 35.65 19.49 -39.40
CA ASP A 287 35.62 18.92 -38.05
C ASP A 287 35.08 19.89 -36.97
N GLN A 288 34.84 21.16 -37.30
CA GLN A 288 34.35 22.19 -36.37
C GLN A 288 32.83 22.42 -36.44
N VAL A 289 32.08 21.51 -37.06
CA VAL A 289 30.64 21.68 -37.26
C VAL A 289 29.86 21.86 -35.95
N ASN A 290 30.31 21.24 -34.85
CA ASN A 290 29.64 21.32 -33.55
C ASN A 290 29.76 22.72 -32.92
N GLU A 291 30.93 23.33 -32.98
CA GLU A 291 31.17 24.70 -32.51
C GLU A 291 30.33 25.70 -33.30
N ARG A 292 30.25 25.49 -34.62
CA ARG A 292 29.40 26.29 -35.51
C ARG A 292 27.92 26.12 -35.16
N ILE A 293 27.43 24.89 -34.93
CA ILE A 293 26.05 24.63 -34.53
C ILE A 293 25.71 25.33 -33.20
N ALA A 294 26.62 25.28 -32.22
CA ALA A 294 26.45 25.94 -30.94
C ALA A 294 26.37 27.48 -31.10
N ALA A 295 27.24 28.06 -31.93
CA ALA A 295 27.19 29.48 -32.28
C ALA A 295 25.89 29.86 -33.01
N LEU A 296 25.44 29.02 -33.96
CA LEU A 296 24.17 29.21 -34.67
C LEU A 296 22.97 29.21 -33.70
N LYS A 297 22.98 28.33 -32.70
CA LYS A 297 21.96 28.29 -31.64
C LYS A 297 21.93 29.60 -30.84
N LEU A 298 23.10 30.13 -30.46
CA LEU A 298 23.18 31.41 -29.74
C LEU A 298 22.60 32.56 -30.56
N LEU A 299 22.94 32.66 -31.83
CA LEU A 299 22.37 33.68 -32.72
C LEU A 299 20.86 33.53 -32.87
N SER A 300 20.36 32.30 -33.01
CA SER A 300 18.92 32.05 -33.07
C SER A 300 18.16 32.44 -31.79
N ALA A 301 18.84 32.46 -30.64
CA ALA A 301 18.26 32.83 -29.36
C ALA A 301 18.29 34.35 -29.10
N THR A 302 19.20 35.10 -29.73
CA THR A 302 19.31 36.55 -29.56
C THR A 302 18.61 37.35 -30.65
N GLN A 303 18.55 36.81 -31.88
CA GLN A 303 17.95 37.46 -33.05
C GLN A 303 16.49 37.06 -33.24
N THR A 304 15.65 38.01 -33.66
CA THR A 304 14.23 37.78 -33.94
C THR A 304 13.95 37.44 -35.41
N ASP A 305 14.81 37.86 -36.33
CA ASP A 305 14.73 37.46 -37.73
C ASP A 305 15.45 36.12 -37.97
N GLN A 306 15.04 35.40 -39.01
CA GLN A 306 15.58 34.07 -39.33
C GLN A 306 16.68 34.11 -40.39
N GLN A 307 17.27 35.27 -40.70
CA GLN A 307 18.20 35.41 -41.83
C GLN A 307 19.45 34.54 -41.64
N VAL A 308 19.99 34.50 -40.43
CA VAL A 308 21.16 33.66 -40.09
C VAL A 308 20.86 32.16 -40.29
N LEU A 309 19.66 31.71 -39.91
CA LEU A 309 19.24 30.31 -40.10
C LEU A 309 19.01 29.98 -41.58
N LEU A 310 18.43 30.92 -42.34
CA LEU A 310 18.24 30.76 -43.79
C LEU A 310 19.57 30.74 -44.55
N ALA A 311 20.55 31.54 -44.12
CA ALA A 311 21.89 31.54 -44.71
C ALA A 311 22.61 30.19 -44.50
N ALA A 312 22.44 29.59 -43.32
CA ALA A 312 23.00 28.28 -42.97
C ALA A 312 22.51 27.14 -43.89
N MET A 313 21.39 27.31 -44.59
CA MET A 313 20.88 26.32 -45.54
C MET A 313 21.76 26.12 -46.78
N ASN A 314 22.66 27.06 -47.07
CA ASN A 314 23.62 26.94 -48.18
C ASN A 314 24.92 26.25 -47.75
N ASP A 315 25.04 25.80 -46.50
CA ASP A 315 26.25 25.14 -46.01
C ASP A 315 26.41 23.74 -46.62
N LYS A 316 27.66 23.35 -46.90
CA LYS A 316 27.97 22.03 -47.45
C LYS A 316 27.67 20.89 -46.48
N GLN A 317 27.71 21.11 -45.16
CA GLN A 317 27.52 20.07 -44.15
C GLN A 317 26.04 19.89 -43.79
N PHE A 318 25.56 18.65 -43.88
CA PHE A 318 24.16 18.32 -43.61
C PHE A 318 23.76 18.61 -42.16
N GLU A 319 24.62 18.30 -41.19
CA GLU A 319 24.40 18.51 -39.76
C GLU A 319 24.15 19.98 -39.43
N PHE A 320 24.88 20.88 -40.10
CA PHE A 320 24.71 22.33 -39.93
C PHE A 320 23.37 22.80 -40.51
N ARG A 321 22.99 22.32 -41.70
CA ARG A 321 21.67 22.59 -42.30
C ARG A 321 20.53 22.06 -41.43
N ALA A 322 20.63 20.82 -40.95
CA ALA A 322 19.62 20.19 -40.11
C ALA A 322 19.44 20.92 -38.77
N ALA A 323 20.54 21.38 -38.15
CA ALA A 323 20.47 22.20 -36.95
C ALA A 323 19.78 23.56 -37.21
N ALA A 324 20.05 24.20 -38.34
CA ALA A 324 19.39 25.45 -38.72
C ALA A 324 17.87 25.29 -38.82
N VAL A 325 17.41 24.22 -39.47
CA VAL A 325 15.99 23.87 -39.58
C VAL A 325 15.38 23.61 -38.19
N LYS A 326 16.07 22.86 -37.33
CA LYS A 326 15.61 22.59 -35.97
C LYS A 326 15.44 23.87 -35.14
N PHE A 327 16.40 24.79 -35.21
CA PHE A 327 16.33 26.05 -34.48
C PHE A 327 15.28 27.01 -35.04
N ALA A 328 14.96 26.91 -36.35
CA ALA A 328 13.92 27.72 -36.97
C ALA A 328 12.50 27.32 -36.56
N ALA A 329 12.27 26.05 -36.23
CA ALA A 329 10.94 25.47 -36.03
C ALA A 329 10.00 26.28 -35.13
N ALA A 330 10.50 26.81 -34.01
CA ALA A 330 9.69 27.59 -33.06
C ALA A 330 9.25 28.96 -33.60
N GLY A 331 9.97 29.52 -34.57
CA GLY A 331 9.69 30.85 -35.12
C GLY A 331 8.92 30.85 -36.45
N VAL A 332 8.80 29.70 -37.12
CA VAL A 332 8.14 29.60 -38.44
C VAL A 332 6.61 29.66 -38.31
N ASN A 333 5.98 30.49 -39.14
CA ASN A 333 4.54 30.73 -39.18
C ASN A 333 4.08 31.21 -40.58
N ASP A 334 2.81 31.57 -40.72
CA ASP A 334 2.22 31.99 -42.00
C ASP A 334 2.84 33.23 -42.64
N THR A 335 3.40 34.14 -41.85
CA THR A 335 3.94 35.42 -42.36
C THR A 335 5.40 35.33 -42.78
N ASN A 336 6.14 34.30 -42.35
CA ASN A 336 7.59 34.21 -42.57
C ASN A 336 8.09 32.91 -43.23
N ASN A 337 7.21 31.96 -43.58
CA ASN A 337 7.62 30.69 -44.17
C ASN A 337 8.08 30.77 -45.64
N ALA A 338 7.81 31.86 -46.36
CA ALA A 338 8.06 31.97 -47.80
C ALA A 338 9.54 31.69 -48.18
N ALA A 339 10.48 32.13 -47.34
CA ALA A 339 11.90 31.88 -47.55
C ALA A 339 12.26 30.39 -47.40
N TRP A 340 11.67 29.70 -46.43
CA TRP A 340 11.83 28.24 -46.23
C TRP A 340 11.23 27.43 -47.36
N LEU A 341 10.07 27.84 -47.89
CA LEU A 341 9.46 27.22 -49.07
C LEU A 341 10.31 27.38 -50.34
N SER A 342 11.01 28.49 -50.48
CA SER A 342 11.97 28.71 -51.58
C SER A 342 13.19 27.79 -51.45
N GLN A 343 13.69 27.60 -50.23
CA GLN A 343 14.82 26.69 -49.95
C GLN A 343 14.48 25.23 -50.21
N LEU A 344 13.25 24.80 -49.90
CA LEU A 344 12.78 23.42 -50.10
C LEU A 344 12.99 22.89 -51.53
N LYS A 345 13.03 23.77 -52.55
CA LYS A 345 13.27 23.40 -53.96
C LYS A 345 14.75 23.26 -54.34
N LYS A 346 15.66 23.73 -53.49
CA LYS A 346 17.09 23.91 -53.79
C LYS A 346 18.00 22.96 -53.02
N VAL A 347 17.44 22.24 -52.04
CA VAL A 347 18.18 21.35 -51.13
C VAL A 347 17.97 19.88 -51.49
N ASP A 348 18.85 19.02 -50.98
CA ASP A 348 18.79 17.56 -51.11
C ASP A 348 17.65 16.92 -50.30
N ALA A 349 17.29 15.67 -50.63
CA ALA A 349 16.15 14.96 -50.04
C ALA A 349 16.17 14.87 -48.49
N PRO A 350 17.29 14.56 -47.82
CA PRO A 350 17.34 14.57 -46.35
C PRO A 350 17.05 15.95 -45.74
N THR A 351 17.51 17.03 -46.38
CA THR A 351 17.20 18.40 -45.93
C THR A 351 15.75 18.76 -46.23
N GLN A 352 15.18 18.28 -47.35
CA GLN A 352 13.75 18.44 -47.65
C GLN A 352 12.89 17.81 -46.56
N VAL A 353 13.19 16.59 -46.13
CA VAL A 353 12.52 15.91 -45.01
C VAL A 353 12.55 16.76 -43.75
N SER A 354 13.73 17.28 -43.38
CA SER A 354 13.88 18.13 -42.19
C SER A 354 13.00 19.39 -42.27
N ILE A 355 12.98 20.07 -43.43
CA ILE A 355 12.14 21.27 -43.63
C ILE A 355 10.65 20.91 -43.57
N LEU A 356 10.24 19.77 -44.15
CA LEU A 356 8.85 19.31 -44.11
C LEU A 356 8.39 19.02 -42.69
N ASP A 357 9.22 18.34 -41.89
CA ASP A 357 8.92 18.08 -40.47
C ASP A 357 8.82 19.37 -39.66
N MET A 358 9.74 20.32 -39.89
CA MET A 358 9.68 21.66 -39.30
C MET A 358 8.37 22.36 -39.67
N LEU A 359 8.01 22.41 -40.96
CA LEU A 359 6.78 23.03 -41.43
C LEU A 359 5.55 22.38 -40.79
N GLY A 360 5.50 21.04 -40.77
CA GLY A 360 4.42 20.28 -40.13
C GLY A 360 4.28 20.54 -38.63
N ASN A 361 5.36 20.84 -37.92
CA ASN A 361 5.35 21.17 -36.49
C ASN A 361 5.19 22.66 -36.19
N SER A 362 5.12 23.51 -37.22
CA SER A 362 5.03 24.96 -37.10
C SER A 362 3.58 25.47 -37.24
N LYS A 363 3.39 26.80 -37.20
CA LYS A 363 2.08 27.45 -37.42
C LYS A 363 1.88 27.91 -38.89
N ALA A 364 2.63 27.34 -39.83
CA ALA A 364 2.66 27.77 -41.24
C ALA A 364 1.63 27.04 -42.12
N LYS A 365 0.33 27.22 -41.87
CA LYS A 365 -0.73 26.65 -42.71
C LYS A 365 -0.64 27.09 -44.18
N SER A 366 -0.16 28.30 -44.46
CA SER A 366 0.04 28.81 -45.82
C SER A 366 1.10 28.02 -46.63
N ALA A 367 1.91 27.18 -45.98
CA ALA A 367 2.82 26.24 -46.64
C ALA A 367 2.10 25.04 -47.30
N LEU A 368 0.86 24.76 -46.90
CA LEU A 368 0.15 23.55 -47.29
C LEU A 368 0.08 23.30 -48.81
N PRO A 369 -0.20 24.30 -49.68
CA PRO A 369 -0.24 24.07 -51.13
C PRO A 369 1.09 23.60 -51.73
N VAL A 370 2.23 23.97 -51.13
CA VAL A 370 3.55 23.51 -51.56
C VAL A 370 3.82 22.12 -51.02
N VAL A 371 3.50 21.86 -49.75
CA VAL A 371 3.62 20.52 -49.13
C VAL A 371 2.78 19.48 -49.90
N LEU A 372 1.56 19.83 -50.31
CA LEU A 372 0.68 18.95 -51.10
C LEU A 372 1.21 18.62 -52.50
N LYS A 373 2.18 19.36 -53.05
CA LYS A 373 2.85 18.97 -54.29
C LYS A 373 3.86 17.85 -54.04
N LEU A 374 4.48 17.82 -52.86
CA LEU A 374 5.54 16.88 -52.49
C LEU A 374 5.02 15.52 -51.98
N ILE A 375 3.72 15.39 -51.69
CA ILE A 375 3.10 14.07 -51.44
C ILE A 375 3.14 13.15 -52.68
N LYS A 376 3.56 13.68 -53.84
CA LYS A 376 3.77 12.95 -55.10
C LYS A 376 5.25 12.84 -55.48
N SER A 377 6.16 13.12 -54.54
CA SER A 377 7.60 12.97 -54.75
C SER A 377 7.95 11.54 -55.16
N ASP A 378 8.91 11.39 -56.07
CA ASP A 378 9.49 10.09 -56.43
C ASP A 378 10.39 9.56 -55.29
N ASP A 379 10.94 10.45 -54.46
CA ASP A 379 11.64 10.09 -53.23
C ASP A 379 10.65 9.73 -52.12
N GLN A 380 10.75 8.50 -51.63
CA GLN A 380 9.80 7.93 -50.66
C GLN A 380 9.87 8.61 -49.29
N GLU A 381 11.05 9.02 -48.82
CA GLU A 381 11.20 9.67 -47.51
C GLU A 381 10.60 11.09 -47.55
N VAL A 382 10.89 11.84 -48.62
CA VAL A 382 10.30 13.16 -48.86
C VAL A 382 8.78 13.06 -48.96
N LYS A 383 8.27 12.03 -49.66
CA LYS A 383 6.82 11.78 -49.81
C LYS A 383 6.15 11.55 -48.46
N LEU A 384 6.71 10.68 -47.60
CA LEU A 384 6.14 10.38 -46.28
C LEU A 384 6.23 11.57 -45.33
N ALA A 385 7.33 12.32 -45.34
CA ALA A 385 7.48 13.57 -44.59
C ALA A 385 6.45 14.62 -45.04
N ALA A 386 6.20 14.73 -46.35
CA ALA A 386 5.19 15.63 -46.89
C ALA A 386 3.77 15.22 -46.48
N ILE A 387 3.44 13.92 -46.48
CA ILE A 387 2.15 13.42 -45.96
C ILE A 387 1.98 13.79 -44.48
N ASN A 388 3.00 13.55 -43.66
CA ASN A 388 2.97 13.90 -42.23
C ASN A 388 2.78 15.41 -42.01
N ALA A 389 3.50 16.24 -42.76
CA ALA A 389 3.37 17.69 -42.69
C ALA A 389 2.00 18.17 -43.16
N ALA A 390 1.48 17.62 -44.27
CA ALA A 390 0.16 17.94 -44.80
C ALA A 390 -0.95 17.61 -43.80
N VAL A 391 -0.90 16.43 -43.15
CA VAL A 391 -1.85 16.03 -42.12
C VAL A 391 -1.85 17.03 -40.95
N LYS A 392 -0.67 17.41 -40.45
CA LYS A 392 -0.56 18.34 -39.32
C LYS A 392 -1.09 19.73 -39.68
N LEU A 393 -0.75 20.24 -40.87
CA LEU A 393 -1.11 21.59 -41.32
C LEU A 393 -2.58 21.73 -41.78
N GLY A 394 -3.09 20.75 -42.52
CA GLY A 394 -4.37 20.86 -43.22
C GLY A 394 -5.52 20.08 -42.60
N GLN A 395 -5.26 19.07 -41.75
CA GLN A 395 -6.30 18.26 -41.10
C GLN A 395 -7.33 17.73 -42.12
N GLU A 396 -8.63 18.02 -41.97
CA GLU A 396 -9.68 17.54 -42.89
C GLU A 396 -9.52 18.03 -44.33
N GLU A 397 -8.86 19.18 -44.55
CA GLU A 397 -8.69 19.79 -45.88
C GLU A 397 -7.88 18.91 -46.82
N VAL A 398 -6.99 18.08 -46.29
CA VAL A 398 -6.09 17.22 -47.09
C VAL A 398 -6.65 15.82 -47.32
N LEU A 399 -7.78 15.47 -46.69
CA LEU A 399 -8.28 14.11 -46.69
C LEU A 399 -8.58 13.59 -48.11
N ASP A 400 -9.18 14.41 -48.97
CA ASP A 400 -9.52 14.00 -50.34
C ASP A 400 -8.28 13.73 -51.20
N ASP A 401 -7.20 14.51 -50.98
CA ASP A 401 -5.93 14.31 -51.67
C ASP A 401 -5.23 13.03 -51.18
N LEU A 402 -5.25 12.80 -49.87
CA LEU A 402 -4.72 11.58 -49.25
C LEU A 402 -5.46 10.33 -49.70
N LEU A 403 -6.79 10.35 -49.77
CA LEU A 403 -7.60 9.23 -50.25
C LEU A 403 -7.32 8.93 -51.73
N LYS A 404 -7.23 9.97 -52.58
CA LYS A 404 -6.85 9.81 -54.00
C LYS A 404 -5.44 9.23 -54.17
N LEU A 405 -4.49 9.67 -53.34
CA LEU A 405 -3.11 9.18 -53.36
C LEU A 405 -3.06 7.72 -52.91
N MET A 406 -3.78 7.36 -51.84
CA MET A 406 -3.86 5.99 -51.32
C MET A 406 -4.38 5.00 -52.38
N GLY A 407 -5.36 5.41 -53.19
CA GLY A 407 -5.88 4.57 -54.28
C GLY A 407 -4.86 4.21 -55.36
N LYS A 408 -3.81 5.02 -55.54
CA LYS A 408 -2.76 4.84 -56.56
C LYS A 408 -1.41 4.38 -56.00
N GLY A 409 -1.24 4.44 -54.68
CA GLY A 409 0.02 4.17 -53.99
C GLY A 409 0.34 2.68 -53.81
N ASN A 410 1.60 2.42 -53.47
CA ASN A 410 2.09 1.10 -53.07
C ASN A 410 1.78 0.83 -51.57
N ALA A 411 2.23 -0.31 -51.04
CA ALA A 411 1.99 -0.68 -49.64
C ALA A 411 2.54 0.34 -48.63
N ALA A 412 3.71 0.93 -48.89
CA ALA A 412 4.31 1.95 -48.01
C ALA A 412 3.50 3.25 -48.02
N ASP A 413 3.00 3.65 -49.19
CA ASP A 413 2.11 4.81 -49.32
C ASP A 413 0.81 4.58 -48.55
N ILE A 414 0.17 3.40 -48.70
CA ILE A 414 -1.07 3.06 -47.99
C ILE A 414 -0.86 3.11 -46.47
N ALA A 415 0.23 2.53 -45.95
CA ALA A 415 0.54 2.53 -44.53
C ALA A 415 0.79 3.96 -43.99
N GLY A 416 1.60 4.76 -44.69
CA GLY A 416 1.90 6.14 -44.32
C GLY A 416 0.65 7.03 -44.29
N ILE A 417 -0.20 6.90 -45.31
CA ILE A 417 -1.45 7.67 -45.40
C ILE A 417 -2.46 7.19 -44.36
N SER A 418 -2.59 5.88 -44.11
CA SER A 418 -3.47 5.33 -43.06
C SER A 418 -3.14 5.92 -41.69
N ASN A 419 -1.86 5.91 -41.31
CA ASN A 419 -1.38 6.54 -40.08
C ASN A 419 -1.64 8.06 -40.08
N GLY A 420 -1.57 8.71 -41.24
CA GLY A 420 -2.00 10.09 -41.44
C GLY A 420 -3.47 10.31 -41.10
N ILE A 421 -4.38 9.57 -41.74
CA ILE A 421 -5.83 9.72 -41.61
C ILE A 421 -6.29 9.47 -40.15
N LEU A 422 -5.70 8.49 -39.46
CA LEU A 422 -6.03 8.24 -38.04
C LEU A 422 -5.71 9.43 -37.13
N ARG A 423 -4.76 10.29 -37.51
CA ARG A 423 -4.39 11.51 -36.77
C ARG A 423 -5.16 12.76 -37.20
N ILE A 424 -5.93 12.69 -38.30
CA ILE A 424 -6.77 13.80 -38.74
C ILE A 424 -7.93 13.97 -37.75
N LYS A 425 -8.07 15.19 -37.25
CA LYS A 425 -9.19 15.60 -36.41
C LYS A 425 -10.35 16.08 -37.27
N GLY A 426 -11.56 15.75 -36.82
CA GLY A 426 -12.80 16.32 -37.33
C GLY A 426 -13.90 15.28 -37.60
N GLU A 427 -15.12 15.79 -37.65
CA GLU A 427 -16.36 15.00 -37.68
C GLU A 427 -16.68 14.45 -39.07
N SER A 428 -16.18 15.09 -40.14
CA SER A 428 -16.49 14.69 -41.52
C SER A 428 -15.58 13.55 -42.03
N VAL A 429 -14.47 13.28 -41.33
CA VAL A 429 -13.47 12.26 -41.71
C VAL A 429 -14.11 10.89 -41.93
N ALA A 430 -14.95 10.45 -40.99
CA ALA A 430 -15.59 9.13 -41.07
C ALA A 430 -16.52 9.03 -42.29
N ALA A 431 -17.33 10.06 -42.54
CA ALA A 431 -18.25 10.09 -43.68
C ALA A 431 -17.50 10.09 -45.03
N LYS A 432 -16.41 10.86 -45.14
CA LYS A 432 -15.58 10.90 -46.34
C LYS A 432 -14.84 9.59 -46.59
N VAL A 433 -14.30 8.97 -45.53
CA VAL A 433 -13.70 7.63 -45.61
C VAL A 433 -14.74 6.59 -46.05
N GLY A 434 -15.93 6.59 -45.42
CA GLY A 434 -17.04 5.70 -45.77
C GLY A 434 -17.47 5.83 -47.22
N ALA A 435 -17.65 7.06 -47.72
CA ALA A 435 -17.98 7.32 -49.12
C ALA A 435 -16.89 6.91 -50.13
N TYR A 436 -15.64 6.74 -49.67
CA TYR A 436 -14.53 6.31 -50.53
C TYR A 436 -14.40 4.79 -50.64
N ILE A 437 -14.82 4.03 -49.62
CA ILE A 437 -14.70 2.57 -49.59
C ILE A 437 -15.27 1.88 -50.85
N PRO A 438 -16.51 2.15 -51.31
CA PRO A 438 -17.10 1.38 -52.43
C PRO A 438 -16.34 1.50 -53.77
N LYS A 439 -15.59 2.59 -53.97
CA LYS A 439 -14.82 2.85 -55.20
C LYS A 439 -13.32 2.55 -55.08
N ALA A 440 -12.86 2.13 -53.91
CA ALA A 440 -11.46 1.77 -53.68
C ALA A 440 -11.15 0.33 -54.13
N LYS A 441 -9.88 0.07 -54.43
CA LYS A 441 -9.36 -1.29 -54.67
C LYS A 441 -9.35 -2.12 -53.37
N PRO A 442 -9.40 -3.47 -53.43
CA PRO A 442 -9.65 -4.31 -52.25
C PRO A 442 -8.70 -4.09 -51.07
N GLU A 443 -7.39 -3.96 -51.33
CA GLU A 443 -6.39 -3.72 -50.29
C GLU A 443 -6.57 -2.36 -49.60
N VAL A 444 -7.11 -1.36 -50.30
CA VAL A 444 -7.43 -0.05 -49.73
C VAL A 444 -8.76 -0.11 -48.96
N GLN A 445 -9.75 -0.86 -49.45
CA GLN A 445 -11.02 -1.08 -48.73
C GLN A 445 -10.77 -1.64 -47.33
N VAL A 446 -9.93 -2.66 -47.20
CA VAL A 446 -9.55 -3.26 -45.90
C VAL A 446 -9.00 -2.21 -44.95
N VAL A 447 -8.06 -1.38 -45.41
CA VAL A 447 -7.42 -0.35 -44.58
C VAL A 447 -8.42 0.72 -44.15
N LEU A 448 -9.29 1.17 -45.06
CA LEU A 448 -10.31 2.17 -44.74
C LEU A 448 -11.38 1.63 -43.79
N ILE A 449 -11.78 0.37 -43.91
CA ILE A 449 -12.66 -0.32 -42.94
C ILE A 449 -12.01 -0.32 -41.55
N ASN A 450 -10.73 -0.68 -41.47
CA ASN A 450 -9.99 -0.68 -40.20
C ASN A 450 -9.86 0.73 -39.61
N ILE A 451 -9.75 1.77 -40.44
CA ILE A 451 -9.78 3.16 -39.98
C ILE A 451 -11.14 3.52 -39.37
N LEU A 452 -12.25 3.14 -40.01
CA LEU A 452 -13.59 3.35 -39.44
C LEU A 452 -13.75 2.61 -38.10
N ALA A 453 -13.23 1.39 -38.00
CA ALA A 453 -13.26 0.60 -36.77
C ALA A 453 -12.44 1.25 -35.65
N ALA A 454 -11.20 1.65 -35.94
CA ALA A 454 -10.32 2.32 -34.98
C ALA A 454 -10.87 3.67 -34.49
N ARG A 455 -11.70 4.33 -35.31
CA ARG A 455 -12.39 5.58 -34.96
C ARG A 455 -13.77 5.36 -34.33
N ALA A 456 -14.21 4.11 -34.14
CA ALA A 456 -15.56 3.76 -33.69
C ALA A 456 -16.65 4.53 -34.46
N ALA A 457 -16.55 4.55 -35.79
CA ALA A 457 -17.39 5.36 -36.66
C ALA A 457 -18.82 4.81 -36.83
N THR A 458 -19.63 4.87 -35.76
CA THR A 458 -21.00 4.32 -35.68
C THR A 458 -21.96 4.87 -36.74
N SER A 459 -21.71 6.06 -37.29
CA SER A 459 -22.50 6.64 -38.39
C SER A 459 -22.27 5.95 -39.74
N GLN A 460 -21.25 5.09 -39.85
CA GLN A 460 -20.85 4.42 -41.09
C GLN A 460 -21.22 2.93 -41.11
N THR A 461 -22.12 2.48 -40.22
CA THR A 461 -22.51 1.07 -40.11
C THR A 461 -23.04 0.50 -41.43
N GLU A 462 -23.87 1.23 -42.18
CA GLU A 462 -24.41 0.76 -43.47
C GLU A 462 -23.32 0.50 -44.53
N VAL A 463 -22.22 1.27 -44.48
CA VAL A 463 -21.06 1.05 -45.38
C VAL A 463 -20.38 -0.28 -45.03
N ILE A 464 -20.24 -0.58 -43.74
CA ILE A 464 -19.69 -1.86 -43.27
C ILE A 464 -20.62 -3.02 -43.64
N TYR A 465 -21.93 -2.88 -43.46
CA TYR A 465 -22.91 -3.90 -43.83
C TYR A 465 -22.88 -4.21 -45.33
N ALA A 466 -22.72 -3.21 -46.18
CA ALA A 466 -22.52 -3.43 -47.61
C ALA A 466 -21.25 -4.26 -47.89
N ALA A 467 -20.16 -3.99 -47.15
CA ALA A 467 -18.89 -4.70 -47.31
C ALA A 467 -18.92 -6.17 -46.83
N LEU A 468 -19.87 -6.56 -45.96
CA LEU A 468 -20.10 -7.96 -45.58
C LEU A 468 -20.45 -8.86 -46.78
N ASN A 469 -21.04 -8.30 -47.83
CA ASN A 469 -21.40 -9.02 -49.06
C ASN A 469 -20.30 -8.96 -50.13
N SER A 470 -19.09 -8.48 -49.80
CA SER A 470 -18.00 -8.39 -50.77
C SER A 470 -17.59 -9.75 -51.30
N LYS A 471 -17.38 -9.84 -52.62
CA LYS A 471 -16.82 -11.01 -53.28
C LYS A 471 -15.34 -11.22 -52.93
N GLN A 472 -14.66 -10.19 -52.42
CA GLN A 472 -13.27 -10.25 -51.99
C GLN A 472 -13.17 -10.72 -50.54
N PRO A 473 -12.58 -11.90 -50.25
CA PRO A 473 -12.58 -12.49 -48.92
C PRO A 473 -11.94 -11.61 -47.84
N GLU A 474 -10.86 -10.89 -48.16
CA GLU A 474 -10.15 -10.01 -47.25
C GLU A 474 -10.99 -8.79 -46.82
N VAL A 475 -11.75 -8.23 -47.75
CA VAL A 475 -12.67 -7.10 -47.49
C VAL A 475 -13.83 -7.57 -46.62
N ARG A 476 -14.43 -8.71 -46.96
CA ARG A 476 -15.50 -9.33 -46.17
C ARG A 476 -15.05 -9.62 -44.75
N LYS A 477 -13.88 -10.23 -44.58
CA LYS A 477 -13.30 -10.52 -43.26
C LYS A 477 -13.07 -9.25 -42.44
N ALA A 478 -12.51 -8.20 -43.05
CA ALA A 478 -12.31 -6.92 -42.38
C ALA A 478 -13.65 -6.30 -41.93
N ALA A 479 -14.68 -6.38 -42.76
CA ALA A 479 -16.02 -5.90 -42.43
C ALA A 479 -16.60 -6.63 -41.20
N PHE A 480 -16.57 -7.97 -41.17
CA PHE A 480 -17.05 -8.75 -40.01
C PHE A 480 -16.31 -8.38 -38.72
N LEU A 481 -14.98 -8.31 -38.75
CA LEU A 481 -14.17 -7.95 -37.57
C LEU A 481 -14.43 -6.52 -37.08
N SER A 482 -14.77 -5.59 -37.99
CA SER A 482 -15.05 -4.20 -37.65
C SER A 482 -16.38 -3.99 -36.94
N LEU A 483 -17.35 -4.90 -37.09
CA LEU A 483 -18.69 -4.77 -36.51
C LEU A 483 -18.64 -4.58 -34.98
N GLN A 484 -17.74 -5.25 -34.27
CA GLN A 484 -17.63 -5.12 -32.80
C GLN A 484 -17.23 -3.71 -32.33
N HIS A 485 -16.63 -2.90 -33.21
CA HIS A 485 -16.17 -1.55 -32.88
C HIS A 485 -17.12 -0.45 -33.33
N ILE A 486 -18.07 -0.78 -34.22
CA ILE A 486 -18.94 0.18 -34.90
C ILE A 486 -20.42 -0.06 -34.57
N ALA A 487 -20.82 -1.30 -34.30
CA ALA A 487 -22.21 -1.62 -34.03
C ALA A 487 -22.69 -1.02 -32.71
N VAL A 488 -23.87 -0.42 -32.75
CA VAL A 488 -24.56 0.18 -31.61
C VAL A 488 -25.88 -0.52 -31.32
N ALA A 489 -26.56 -0.13 -30.25
CA ALA A 489 -27.77 -0.80 -29.78
C ALA A 489 -28.91 -0.79 -30.81
N GLU A 490 -28.94 0.20 -31.69
CA GLU A 490 -29.89 0.34 -32.80
C GLU A 490 -29.69 -0.73 -33.87
N ASN A 491 -28.48 -1.31 -33.99
CA ASN A 491 -28.16 -2.33 -34.99
C ASN A 491 -28.55 -3.76 -34.57
N LYS A 492 -29.14 -3.97 -33.38
CA LYS A 492 -29.42 -5.30 -32.83
C LYS A 492 -30.24 -6.19 -33.77
N ALA A 493 -31.30 -5.66 -34.37
CA ALA A 493 -32.15 -6.42 -35.28
C ALA A 493 -31.37 -6.92 -36.51
N GLN A 494 -30.50 -6.06 -37.08
CA GLN A 494 -29.63 -6.42 -38.20
C GLN A 494 -28.59 -7.46 -37.80
N LEU A 495 -28.01 -7.34 -36.60
CA LEU A 495 -27.02 -8.30 -36.09
C LEU A 495 -27.64 -9.69 -35.82
N PHE A 496 -28.87 -9.76 -35.32
CA PHE A 496 -29.55 -11.05 -35.13
C PHE A 496 -29.93 -11.72 -36.46
N ASP A 497 -30.39 -10.94 -37.43
CA ASP A 497 -30.63 -11.43 -38.78
C ASP A 497 -29.32 -11.95 -39.42
N LEU A 498 -28.22 -11.21 -39.24
CA LEU A 498 -26.89 -11.63 -39.68
C LEU A 498 -26.44 -12.93 -39.00
N LEU A 499 -26.61 -13.04 -37.67
CA LEU A 499 -26.26 -14.25 -36.91
C LEU A 499 -26.98 -15.51 -37.45
N ASN A 500 -28.24 -15.36 -37.87
CA ASN A 500 -29.02 -16.46 -38.43
C ASN A 500 -28.54 -16.87 -39.83
N LYS A 501 -28.12 -15.91 -40.66
CA LYS A 501 -27.71 -16.12 -42.05
C LYS A 501 -26.26 -16.60 -42.19
N THR A 502 -25.37 -16.23 -41.26
CA THR A 502 -23.95 -16.59 -41.32
C THR A 502 -23.74 -18.09 -41.03
N THR A 503 -22.85 -18.71 -41.81
CA THR A 503 -22.49 -20.13 -41.69
C THR A 503 -21.01 -20.35 -41.43
N ASP A 504 -20.13 -19.42 -41.82
CA ASP A 504 -18.71 -19.49 -41.52
C ASP A 504 -18.45 -19.28 -40.01
N ALA A 505 -17.63 -20.13 -39.41
CA ALA A 505 -17.40 -20.13 -37.97
C ALA A 505 -16.65 -18.87 -37.46
N GLY A 506 -15.72 -18.34 -38.27
CA GLY A 506 -14.98 -17.12 -37.93
C GLY A 506 -15.88 -15.89 -38.02
N GLU A 507 -16.72 -15.83 -39.05
CA GLU A 507 -17.71 -14.77 -39.23
C GLU A 507 -18.78 -14.83 -38.11
N LEU A 508 -19.29 -16.02 -37.74
CA LEU A 508 -20.23 -16.20 -36.63
C LEU A 508 -19.68 -15.64 -35.32
N THR A 509 -18.41 -15.92 -35.03
CA THR A 509 -17.72 -15.41 -33.84
C THR A 509 -17.71 -13.88 -33.83
N ALA A 510 -17.37 -13.26 -34.97
CA ALA A 510 -17.34 -11.81 -35.11
C ALA A 510 -18.75 -11.18 -34.94
N VAL A 511 -19.81 -11.83 -35.43
CA VAL A 511 -21.19 -11.38 -35.22
C VAL A 511 -21.59 -11.47 -33.75
N GLN A 512 -21.27 -12.58 -33.07
CA GLN A 512 -21.53 -12.71 -31.62
C GLN A 512 -20.79 -11.62 -30.82
N ASP A 513 -19.52 -11.34 -31.15
CA ASP A 513 -18.74 -10.30 -30.50
C ASP A 513 -19.33 -8.91 -30.76
N ALA A 514 -19.88 -8.66 -31.96
CA ALA A 514 -20.60 -7.43 -32.27
C ALA A 514 -21.91 -7.29 -31.50
N ILE A 515 -22.68 -8.38 -31.36
CA ILE A 515 -23.88 -8.39 -30.49
C ILE A 515 -23.47 -8.07 -29.06
N ILE A 516 -22.45 -8.75 -28.52
CA ILE A 516 -21.93 -8.51 -27.17
C ILE A 516 -21.52 -7.04 -27.01
N ALA A 517 -20.74 -6.49 -27.94
CA ALA A 517 -20.32 -5.09 -27.90
C ALA A 517 -21.50 -4.12 -27.92
N SER A 518 -22.54 -4.38 -28.74
CA SER A 518 -23.73 -3.53 -28.84
C SER A 518 -24.62 -3.50 -27.59
N VAL A 519 -24.50 -4.50 -26.71
CA VAL A 519 -25.27 -4.60 -25.46
C VAL A 519 -24.44 -4.27 -24.22
N LYS A 520 -23.10 -4.35 -24.32
CA LYS A 520 -22.15 -4.10 -23.24
C LYS A 520 -22.08 -2.59 -22.93
N GLY A 521 -22.29 -2.22 -21.66
CA GLY A 521 -22.25 -0.82 -21.21
C GLY A 521 -23.62 -0.14 -21.11
N THR A 522 -24.72 -0.83 -21.43
CA THR A 522 -26.08 -0.35 -21.14
C THR A 522 -26.41 -0.54 -19.64
N ALA A 523 -27.16 0.41 -19.05
CA ALA A 523 -27.45 0.41 -17.61
C ALA A 523 -28.40 -0.72 -17.18
N ASP A 524 -29.27 -1.20 -18.08
CA ASP A 524 -30.30 -2.20 -17.79
C ASP A 524 -29.93 -3.58 -18.36
N LYS A 525 -29.09 -4.32 -17.61
CA LYS A 525 -28.66 -5.68 -17.96
C LYS A 525 -29.82 -6.67 -18.04
N GLU A 526 -30.86 -6.49 -17.24
CA GLU A 526 -32.00 -7.41 -17.19
C GLU A 526 -32.87 -7.27 -18.44
N ALA A 527 -33.17 -6.03 -18.86
CA ALA A 527 -33.87 -5.80 -20.13
C ALA A 527 -33.08 -6.32 -21.34
N GLN A 528 -31.75 -6.17 -21.35
CA GLN A 528 -30.92 -6.76 -22.42
C GLN A 528 -31.00 -8.28 -22.42
N THR A 529 -30.88 -8.91 -21.25
CA THR A 529 -30.99 -10.37 -21.11
C THR A 529 -32.34 -10.87 -21.61
N ASN A 530 -33.42 -10.19 -21.24
CA ASN A 530 -34.78 -10.50 -21.71
C ASN A 530 -34.91 -10.39 -23.23
N ALA A 531 -34.37 -9.34 -23.85
CA ALA A 531 -34.42 -9.15 -25.30
C ALA A 531 -33.65 -10.27 -26.04
N ILE A 532 -32.47 -10.66 -25.52
CA ILE A 532 -31.69 -11.78 -26.07
C ILE A 532 -32.44 -13.10 -25.95
N LEU A 533 -33.05 -13.38 -24.80
CA LEU A 533 -33.84 -14.59 -24.57
C LEU A 533 -35.09 -14.64 -25.46
N GLN A 534 -35.77 -13.50 -25.64
CA GLN A 534 -36.91 -13.41 -26.55
C GLN A 534 -36.49 -13.72 -28.00
N GLN A 535 -35.38 -13.14 -28.47
CA GLN A 535 -34.85 -13.42 -29.80
C GLN A 535 -34.41 -14.88 -29.97
N MET A 536 -33.78 -15.45 -28.94
CA MET A 536 -33.40 -16.86 -28.93
C MET A 536 -34.62 -17.77 -29.02
N SER A 537 -35.73 -17.41 -28.38
CA SER A 537 -36.96 -18.21 -28.39
C SER A 537 -37.61 -18.33 -29.78
N SER A 538 -37.51 -17.28 -30.60
CA SER A 538 -38.03 -17.21 -31.97
C SER A 538 -37.06 -17.74 -33.02
N THR A 539 -35.84 -18.11 -32.63
CA THR A 539 -34.79 -18.63 -33.52
C THR A 539 -34.94 -20.14 -33.74
N PRO A 540 -34.62 -20.69 -34.94
CA PRO A 540 -34.58 -22.13 -35.20
C PRO A 540 -33.74 -22.92 -34.18
N ALA A 541 -34.16 -24.15 -33.88
CA ALA A 541 -33.60 -24.95 -32.79
C ALA A 541 -32.08 -25.17 -32.90
N ASP A 542 -31.57 -25.42 -34.11
CA ASP A 542 -30.16 -25.64 -34.43
C ASP A 542 -29.29 -24.38 -34.27
N LYS A 543 -29.91 -23.19 -34.24
CA LYS A 543 -29.23 -21.89 -34.11
C LYS A 543 -29.29 -21.32 -32.70
N LYS A 544 -30.13 -21.86 -31.81
CA LYS A 544 -30.28 -21.40 -30.41
C LYS A 544 -28.96 -21.43 -29.64
N LEU A 545 -28.09 -22.40 -29.91
CA LEU A 545 -26.79 -22.54 -29.25
C LEU A 545 -25.85 -21.33 -29.47
N LEU A 546 -26.04 -20.56 -30.55
CA LEU A 546 -25.25 -19.36 -30.84
C LEU A 546 -25.48 -18.23 -29.82
N PHE A 547 -26.56 -18.29 -29.04
CA PHE A 547 -26.90 -17.25 -28.06
C PHE A 547 -26.20 -17.44 -26.72
N TYR A 548 -25.71 -18.65 -26.39
CA TYR A 548 -25.13 -18.90 -25.07
C TYR A 548 -23.87 -18.09 -24.80
N LYS A 549 -22.98 -17.93 -25.79
CA LYS A 549 -21.79 -17.06 -25.65
C LYS A 549 -22.17 -15.61 -25.30
N VAL A 550 -23.25 -15.10 -25.92
CA VAL A 550 -23.77 -13.75 -25.66
C VAL A 550 -24.32 -13.65 -24.24
N LEU A 551 -25.14 -14.63 -23.83
CA LEU A 551 -25.69 -14.71 -22.47
C LEU A 551 -24.59 -14.83 -21.40
N GLY A 552 -23.57 -15.64 -21.64
CA GLY A 552 -22.43 -15.77 -20.73
C GLY A 552 -21.60 -14.50 -20.60
N SER A 553 -21.48 -13.73 -21.69
CA SER A 553 -20.80 -12.43 -21.69
C SER A 553 -21.61 -11.35 -20.95
N LEU A 554 -22.94 -11.40 -21.02
CA LEU A 554 -23.83 -10.50 -20.27
C LEU A 554 -23.79 -10.78 -18.76
N GLY A 555 -23.71 -12.06 -18.39
CA GLY A 555 -23.74 -12.51 -17.00
C GLY A 555 -25.13 -12.39 -16.37
N GLY A 556 -25.18 -12.41 -15.03
CA GLY A 556 -26.41 -12.27 -14.26
C GLY A 556 -27.20 -13.58 -14.05
N GLN A 557 -28.10 -13.57 -13.08
CA GLN A 557 -28.82 -14.77 -12.62
C GLN A 557 -29.74 -15.37 -13.69
N GLN A 558 -30.40 -14.54 -14.49
CA GLN A 558 -31.32 -15.03 -15.53
C GLN A 558 -30.57 -15.70 -16.70
N SER A 559 -29.46 -15.11 -17.16
CA SER A 559 -28.55 -15.75 -18.11
C SER A 559 -28.02 -17.07 -17.55
N LEU A 560 -27.58 -17.06 -16.29
CA LEU A 560 -27.02 -18.25 -15.63
C LEU A 560 -28.05 -19.38 -15.58
N LYS A 561 -29.29 -19.06 -15.20
CA LYS A 561 -30.40 -20.01 -15.18
C LYS A 561 -30.62 -20.61 -16.56
N SER A 562 -30.75 -19.79 -17.61
CA SER A 562 -31.00 -20.26 -18.97
C SER A 562 -29.87 -21.14 -19.51
N VAL A 563 -28.61 -20.73 -19.32
CA VAL A 563 -27.44 -21.50 -19.77
C VAL A 563 -27.29 -22.81 -18.97
N SER A 564 -27.58 -22.79 -17.66
CA SER A 564 -27.53 -24.00 -16.83
C SER A 564 -28.63 -25.00 -17.17
N GLU A 565 -29.85 -24.53 -17.45
CA GLU A 565 -30.97 -25.37 -17.92
C GLU A 565 -30.66 -25.99 -19.29
N ALA A 566 -30.01 -25.24 -20.18
CA ALA A 566 -29.54 -25.75 -21.47
C ALA A 566 -28.53 -26.89 -21.30
N TYR A 567 -27.60 -26.79 -20.34
CA TYR A 567 -26.71 -27.90 -20.01
C TYR A 567 -27.48 -29.10 -19.44
N ALA A 568 -28.43 -28.87 -18.54
CA ALA A 568 -29.15 -29.95 -17.87
C ALA A 568 -30.03 -30.78 -18.82
N THR A 569 -30.63 -30.14 -19.83
CA THR A 569 -31.68 -30.74 -20.68
C THR A 569 -31.29 -30.91 -22.15
N GLY A 570 -30.21 -30.27 -22.60
CA GLY A 570 -29.79 -30.26 -24.00
C GLY A 570 -29.11 -31.54 -24.49
N ASP A 571 -28.95 -31.63 -25.81
CA ASP A 571 -28.08 -32.60 -26.47
C ASP A 571 -26.58 -32.24 -26.28
N ASP A 572 -25.67 -33.06 -26.81
CA ASP A 572 -24.23 -32.87 -26.62
C ASP A 572 -23.70 -31.55 -27.21
N ALA A 573 -24.27 -31.10 -28.33
CA ALA A 573 -23.90 -29.82 -28.94
C ALA A 573 -24.34 -28.63 -28.06
N THR A 574 -25.56 -28.69 -27.55
CA THR A 574 -26.13 -27.69 -26.63
C THR A 574 -25.35 -27.65 -25.31
N LYS A 575 -25.04 -28.83 -24.74
CA LYS A 575 -24.24 -28.96 -23.52
C LYS A 575 -22.84 -28.38 -23.67
N LYS A 576 -22.17 -28.67 -24.79
CA LYS A 576 -20.86 -28.11 -25.10
C LYS A 576 -20.90 -26.58 -25.17
N ALA A 577 -21.85 -26.01 -25.93
CA ALA A 577 -21.99 -24.56 -26.04
C ALA A 577 -22.35 -23.90 -24.69
N ALA A 578 -23.15 -24.57 -23.86
CA ALA A 578 -23.47 -24.11 -22.52
C ALA A 578 -22.24 -24.10 -21.60
N ILE A 579 -21.41 -25.17 -21.58
CA ILE A 579 -20.18 -25.19 -20.78
C ILE A 579 -19.19 -24.12 -21.25
N GLU A 580 -19.04 -23.92 -22.57
CA GLU A 580 -18.17 -22.87 -23.12
C GLU A 580 -18.61 -21.49 -22.63
N ALA A 581 -19.92 -21.20 -22.67
CA ALA A 581 -20.48 -19.96 -22.16
C ALA A 581 -20.31 -19.79 -20.64
N LEU A 582 -20.53 -20.85 -19.85
CA LEU A 582 -20.28 -20.84 -18.40
C LEU A 582 -18.80 -20.61 -18.09
N SER A 583 -17.89 -21.16 -18.91
CA SER A 583 -16.44 -21.04 -18.74
C SER A 583 -15.91 -19.65 -19.08
N SER A 584 -16.57 -18.93 -19.99
CA SER A 584 -16.22 -17.57 -20.40
C SER A 584 -17.05 -16.49 -19.71
N TRP A 585 -17.63 -16.81 -18.55
CA TRP A 585 -18.49 -15.88 -17.81
C TRP A 585 -17.73 -14.60 -17.43
N SER A 586 -18.45 -13.48 -17.39
CA SER A 586 -17.84 -12.16 -17.15
C SER A 586 -17.37 -11.93 -15.71
N ASP A 587 -17.85 -12.75 -14.77
CA ASP A 587 -17.53 -12.72 -13.35
C ASP A 587 -17.60 -14.14 -12.74
N ALA A 588 -17.53 -14.23 -11.42
CA ALA A 588 -17.63 -15.49 -10.69
C ALA A 588 -19.03 -16.14 -10.66
N GLY A 589 -20.02 -15.59 -11.34
CA GLY A 589 -21.42 -16.02 -11.25
C GLY A 589 -21.66 -17.48 -11.66
N SER A 590 -20.87 -18.02 -12.60
CA SER A 590 -21.04 -19.40 -13.09
C SER A 590 -20.15 -20.44 -12.38
N THR A 591 -19.31 -20.02 -11.42
CA THR A 591 -18.32 -20.89 -10.76
C THR A 591 -19.00 -22.09 -10.09
N ASP A 592 -20.16 -21.88 -9.45
CA ASP A 592 -20.96 -22.95 -8.83
C ASP A 592 -21.57 -23.92 -9.85
N ALA A 593 -22.02 -23.40 -11.00
CA ALA A 593 -22.56 -24.25 -12.06
C ALA A 593 -21.46 -25.14 -12.64
N LEU A 594 -20.27 -24.59 -12.92
CA LEU A 594 -19.14 -25.34 -13.45
C LEU A 594 -18.66 -26.44 -12.50
N ILE A 595 -18.54 -26.16 -11.20
CA ILE A 595 -18.11 -27.20 -10.24
C ILE A 595 -19.19 -28.26 -10.05
N SER A 596 -20.47 -27.89 -10.07
CA SER A 596 -21.59 -28.84 -10.04
C SER A 596 -21.56 -29.77 -11.26
N ILE A 597 -21.32 -29.21 -12.44
CA ILE A 597 -21.12 -29.99 -13.68
C ILE A 597 -19.94 -30.96 -13.52
N ALA A 598 -18.79 -30.47 -13.04
CA ALA A 598 -17.61 -31.30 -12.82
C ALA A 598 -17.83 -32.44 -11.80
N ARG A 599 -18.73 -32.25 -10.82
CA ARG A 599 -19.08 -33.30 -9.84
C ARG A 599 -20.03 -34.36 -10.39
N THR A 600 -20.87 -34.01 -11.37
CA THR A 600 -22.01 -34.84 -11.79
C THR A 600 -21.86 -35.45 -13.19
N THR A 601 -21.07 -34.84 -14.06
CA THR A 601 -20.92 -35.32 -15.44
C THR A 601 -20.13 -36.63 -15.51
N SER A 602 -20.60 -37.55 -16.36
CA SER A 602 -19.86 -38.76 -16.74
C SER A 602 -19.05 -38.57 -18.03
N ASN A 603 -19.23 -37.46 -18.76
CA ASN A 603 -18.51 -37.17 -20.00
C ASN A 603 -17.14 -36.54 -19.67
N PRO A 604 -16.01 -37.18 -20.04
CA PRO A 604 -14.66 -36.68 -19.74
C PRO A 604 -14.35 -35.31 -20.35
N ASP A 605 -14.85 -35.02 -21.55
CA ASP A 605 -14.61 -33.73 -22.22
C ASP A 605 -15.33 -32.60 -21.49
N PHE A 606 -16.58 -32.85 -21.06
CA PHE A 606 -17.35 -31.89 -20.27
C PHE A 606 -16.72 -31.66 -18.90
N LEU A 607 -16.20 -32.71 -18.26
CA LEU A 607 -15.44 -32.57 -17.01
C LEU A 607 -14.20 -31.70 -17.20
N ASN A 608 -13.42 -31.96 -18.25
CA ASN A 608 -12.19 -31.23 -18.55
C ASN A 608 -12.48 -29.74 -18.82
N GLN A 609 -13.50 -29.44 -19.63
CA GLN A 609 -13.92 -28.07 -19.92
C GLN A 609 -14.45 -27.37 -18.68
N ALA A 610 -15.28 -28.03 -17.87
CA ALA A 610 -15.83 -27.46 -16.65
C ALA A 610 -14.73 -27.11 -15.63
N ILE A 611 -13.74 -27.98 -15.43
CA ILE A 611 -12.60 -27.70 -14.55
C ILE A 611 -11.75 -26.54 -15.11
N ALA A 612 -11.45 -26.54 -16.41
CA ALA A 612 -10.65 -25.48 -17.02
C ALA A 612 -11.35 -24.10 -16.94
N GLY A 613 -12.65 -24.05 -17.20
CA GLY A 613 -13.48 -22.86 -17.01
C GLY A 613 -13.49 -22.41 -15.56
N TYR A 614 -13.74 -23.34 -14.63
CA TYR A 614 -13.77 -23.06 -13.19
C TYR A 614 -12.46 -22.43 -12.71
N LEU A 615 -11.32 -23.03 -13.06
CA LEU A 615 -10.00 -22.50 -12.69
C LEU A 615 -9.71 -21.15 -13.35
N THR A 616 -10.20 -20.91 -14.55
CA THR A 616 -10.08 -19.59 -15.21
C THR A 616 -10.83 -18.52 -14.46
N LEU A 617 -12.07 -18.78 -14.03
CA LEU A 617 -12.85 -17.83 -13.23
C LEU A 617 -12.24 -17.61 -11.84
N VAL A 618 -11.73 -18.66 -11.20
CA VAL A 618 -11.05 -18.57 -9.90
C VAL A 618 -9.78 -17.70 -9.98
N ARG A 619 -9.01 -17.81 -11.07
CA ARG A 619 -7.81 -17.00 -11.31
C ARG A 619 -8.16 -15.54 -11.60
N ASN A 620 -9.17 -15.30 -12.43
CA ASN A 620 -9.54 -13.97 -12.88
C ASN A 620 -10.35 -13.17 -11.84
N THR A 621 -10.95 -13.86 -10.86
CA THR A 621 -11.71 -13.23 -9.78
C THR A 621 -10.82 -13.01 -8.55
N LYS A 622 -10.95 -11.83 -7.94
CA LYS A 622 -10.29 -11.50 -6.67
C LYS A 622 -11.05 -12.13 -5.50
N TYR A 623 -10.45 -13.15 -4.89
CA TYR A 623 -10.94 -13.79 -3.66
C TYR A 623 -9.97 -13.54 -2.50
N PRO A 624 -10.46 -13.54 -1.24
CA PRO A 624 -9.59 -13.75 -0.08
C PRO A 624 -8.81 -15.06 -0.19
N ALA A 625 -7.64 -15.13 0.46
CA ALA A 625 -6.72 -16.26 0.31
C ALA A 625 -7.36 -17.60 0.72
N GLU A 626 -8.08 -17.60 1.84
CA GLU A 626 -8.78 -18.76 2.38
C GLU A 626 -9.90 -19.21 1.44
N GLN A 627 -10.76 -18.28 0.97
CA GLN A 627 -11.81 -18.63 0.01
C GLN A 627 -11.24 -19.18 -1.29
N ARG A 628 -10.15 -18.60 -1.80
CA ARG A 628 -9.47 -19.10 -3.00
C ARG A 628 -8.98 -20.53 -2.81
N LEU A 629 -8.37 -20.84 -1.66
CA LEU A 629 -7.93 -22.19 -1.35
C LEU A 629 -9.11 -23.18 -1.34
N LEU A 630 -10.24 -22.82 -0.74
CA LEU A 630 -11.43 -23.66 -0.68
C LEU A 630 -11.95 -24.00 -2.09
N LEU A 631 -12.02 -23.00 -2.98
CA LEU A 631 -12.41 -23.19 -4.37
C LEU A 631 -11.41 -24.11 -5.12
N LEU A 632 -10.11 -23.93 -4.93
CA LEU A 632 -9.10 -24.80 -5.53
C LEU A 632 -9.17 -26.24 -5.01
N ARG A 633 -9.47 -26.43 -3.71
CA ARG A 633 -9.71 -27.75 -3.12
C ARG A 633 -10.96 -28.42 -3.69
N ASN A 634 -12.00 -27.65 -4.00
CA ASN A 634 -13.17 -28.18 -4.71
C ASN A 634 -12.80 -28.71 -6.10
N ALA A 635 -11.98 -27.97 -6.85
CA ALA A 635 -11.46 -28.45 -8.14
C ALA A 635 -10.58 -29.70 -7.97
N MET A 636 -9.74 -29.76 -6.93
CA MET A 636 -8.88 -30.92 -6.64
C MET A 636 -9.71 -32.19 -6.38
N ALA A 637 -10.84 -32.07 -5.68
CA ALA A 637 -11.71 -33.20 -5.35
C ALA A 637 -12.36 -33.85 -6.58
N VAL A 638 -12.53 -33.12 -7.68
CA VAL A 638 -13.12 -33.64 -8.93
C VAL A 638 -12.10 -33.94 -10.03
N ALA A 639 -10.86 -33.43 -9.90
CA ALA A 639 -9.80 -33.66 -10.87
C ALA A 639 -9.49 -35.15 -11.04
N LYS A 640 -9.39 -35.61 -12.30
CA LYS A 640 -9.15 -37.02 -12.65
C LYS A 640 -7.78 -37.27 -13.27
N THR A 641 -7.13 -36.21 -13.76
CA THR A 641 -5.84 -36.32 -14.44
C THR A 641 -4.72 -35.61 -13.67
N PRO A 642 -3.47 -36.09 -13.76
CA PRO A 642 -2.35 -35.40 -13.14
C PRO A 642 -2.15 -33.98 -13.66
N VAL A 643 -2.46 -33.71 -14.93
CA VAL A 643 -2.36 -32.37 -15.53
C VAL A 643 -3.29 -31.38 -14.81
N GLN A 644 -4.53 -31.79 -14.53
CA GLN A 644 -5.46 -30.96 -13.75
C GLN A 644 -4.93 -30.72 -12.34
N GLN A 645 -4.49 -31.78 -11.66
CA GLN A 645 -3.98 -31.69 -10.29
C GLN A 645 -2.74 -30.78 -10.18
N GLN A 646 -1.80 -30.89 -11.13
CA GLN A 646 -0.63 -30.01 -11.22
C GLN A 646 -1.01 -28.55 -11.45
N GLN A 647 -1.99 -28.29 -12.33
CA GLN A 647 -2.48 -26.93 -12.56
C GLN A 647 -3.14 -26.34 -11.31
N ILE A 648 -3.92 -27.13 -10.58
CA ILE A 648 -4.55 -26.71 -9.31
C ILE A 648 -3.49 -26.41 -8.24
N LEU A 649 -2.45 -27.24 -8.12
CA LEU A 649 -1.33 -26.99 -7.21
C LEU A 649 -0.57 -25.71 -7.58
N LYS A 650 -0.34 -25.47 -8.87
CA LYS A 650 0.24 -24.21 -9.34
C LYS A 650 -0.65 -23.01 -9.00
N ASP A 651 -1.97 -23.12 -9.17
CA ASP A 651 -2.90 -22.04 -8.83
C ASP A 651 -3.03 -21.82 -7.31
N THR A 652 -2.72 -22.85 -6.51
CA THR A 652 -2.66 -22.77 -5.03
C THR A 652 -1.61 -21.76 -4.56
N GLU A 653 -0.57 -21.48 -5.34
CA GLU A 653 0.41 -20.41 -5.05
C GLU A 653 -0.23 -19.05 -4.81
N GLN A 654 -1.39 -18.81 -5.44
CA GLN A 654 -2.10 -17.55 -5.28
C GLN A 654 -2.94 -17.50 -4.00
N ALA A 655 -3.21 -18.63 -3.36
CA ALA A 655 -3.82 -18.73 -2.04
C ALA A 655 -2.71 -18.58 -1.00
N LYS A 656 -2.33 -17.33 -0.69
CA LYS A 656 -1.18 -16.99 0.16
C LYS A 656 -1.48 -17.14 1.65
N CYS A 657 -1.92 -18.31 2.10
CA CYS A 657 -2.28 -18.59 3.49
C CYS A 657 -1.63 -19.89 4.01
N PHE A 658 -1.61 -20.04 5.34
CA PHE A 658 -1.01 -21.21 5.99
C PHE A 658 -1.63 -22.54 5.52
N ASN A 659 -2.96 -22.61 5.43
CA ASN A 659 -3.66 -23.82 4.97
C ASN A 659 -3.28 -24.21 3.53
N ALA A 660 -2.85 -23.26 2.69
CA ALA A 660 -2.41 -23.55 1.32
C ALA A 660 -1.02 -24.21 1.30
N ILE A 661 -0.12 -23.81 2.19
CA ILE A 661 1.18 -24.47 2.41
C ILE A 661 0.94 -25.92 2.83
N VAL A 662 0.06 -26.12 3.82
CA VAL A 662 -0.28 -27.45 4.33
C VAL A 662 -0.94 -28.30 3.25
N PHE A 663 -1.89 -27.74 2.51
CA PHE A 663 -2.57 -28.41 1.40
C PHE A 663 -1.59 -28.89 0.33
N ALA A 664 -0.75 -28.00 -0.20
CA ALA A 664 0.26 -28.36 -1.19
C ALA A 664 1.25 -29.39 -0.63
N GLY A 665 1.61 -29.26 0.64
CA GLY A 665 2.50 -30.17 1.36
C GLY A 665 2.05 -31.63 1.37
N GLN A 666 0.74 -31.91 1.30
CA GLN A 666 0.18 -33.26 1.24
C GLN A 666 0.59 -34.03 -0.02
N PHE A 667 1.03 -33.33 -1.07
CA PHE A 667 1.38 -33.91 -2.37
C PHE A 667 2.89 -34.02 -2.61
N LEU A 668 3.73 -33.66 -1.64
CA LEU A 668 5.20 -33.74 -1.76
C LEU A 668 5.70 -35.18 -1.92
N ASP A 669 4.97 -36.16 -1.42
CA ASP A 669 5.34 -37.58 -1.50
C ASP A 669 4.74 -38.27 -2.75
N ASN A 670 3.97 -37.55 -3.58
CA ASN A 670 3.39 -38.07 -4.83
C ASN A 670 4.31 -37.77 -6.02
N ALA A 671 5.00 -38.77 -6.57
CA ALA A 671 5.99 -38.60 -7.63
C ALA A 671 5.52 -37.75 -8.84
N THR A 672 4.25 -37.89 -9.25
CA THR A 672 3.71 -37.17 -10.41
C THR A 672 3.40 -35.70 -10.08
N LEU A 673 3.00 -35.40 -8.84
CA LEU A 673 2.59 -34.06 -8.41
C LEU A 673 3.68 -33.30 -7.63
N GLN A 674 4.75 -34.00 -7.25
CA GLN A 674 5.78 -33.57 -6.31
C GLN A 674 6.38 -32.22 -6.66
N GLN A 675 6.73 -31.96 -7.93
CA GLN A 675 7.35 -30.69 -8.31
C GLN A 675 6.37 -29.51 -8.26
N ALA A 676 5.10 -29.71 -8.65
CA ALA A 676 4.09 -28.66 -8.54
C ALA A 676 3.80 -28.34 -7.06
N ALA A 677 3.73 -29.37 -6.22
CA ALA A 677 3.59 -29.22 -4.77
C ALA A 677 4.79 -28.50 -4.13
N ALA A 678 6.02 -28.88 -4.50
CA ALA A 678 7.26 -28.28 -4.00
C ALA A 678 7.35 -26.79 -4.34
N ASN A 679 7.04 -26.43 -5.59
CA ASN A 679 6.97 -25.03 -6.02
C ASN A 679 5.90 -24.25 -5.25
N ALA A 680 4.71 -24.84 -5.06
CA ALA A 680 3.64 -24.20 -4.29
C ALA A 680 4.03 -23.94 -2.83
N VAL A 681 4.55 -24.95 -2.13
CA VAL A 681 5.02 -24.81 -0.74
C VAL A 681 6.10 -23.74 -0.63
N MET A 682 7.09 -23.75 -1.52
CA MET A 682 8.16 -22.75 -1.54
C MET A 682 7.61 -21.35 -1.81
N ASN A 683 6.89 -21.14 -2.90
CA ASN A 683 6.44 -19.82 -3.34
C ASN A 683 5.51 -19.17 -2.32
N ILE A 684 4.58 -19.95 -1.73
CA ILE A 684 3.68 -19.43 -0.70
C ILE A 684 4.48 -19.06 0.55
N THR A 685 5.37 -19.94 1.02
CA THR A 685 6.12 -19.71 2.26
C THR A 685 7.07 -18.52 2.13
N MET A 686 7.81 -18.43 1.02
CA MET A 686 8.80 -17.37 0.78
C MET A 686 8.15 -16.00 0.52
N ALA A 687 6.86 -15.96 0.14
CA ALA A 687 6.11 -14.71 -0.03
C ALA A 687 5.59 -14.12 1.29
N GLY A 688 5.68 -14.84 2.42
CA GLY A 688 5.15 -14.42 3.70
C GLY A 688 6.03 -14.81 4.89
N THR A 689 5.52 -14.56 6.10
CA THR A 689 6.19 -14.94 7.35
C THR A 689 5.39 -16.05 8.02
N TYR A 690 5.88 -17.28 7.91
CA TYR A 690 5.30 -18.48 8.49
C TYR A 690 6.37 -19.17 9.33
N ASN A 691 6.04 -19.47 10.58
CA ASN A 691 6.94 -20.13 11.52
C ASN A 691 6.32 -21.46 11.99
N GLY A 692 7.15 -22.29 12.61
CA GLY A 692 6.73 -23.47 13.34
C GLY A 692 7.12 -24.77 12.66
N ASP A 693 6.99 -25.86 13.40
CA ASP A 693 7.53 -27.17 13.01
C ASP A 693 6.85 -27.73 11.76
N ILE A 694 5.55 -27.43 11.55
CA ILE A 694 4.84 -27.84 10.33
C ILE A 694 5.49 -27.19 9.09
N VAL A 695 5.68 -25.88 9.11
CA VAL A 695 6.27 -25.14 7.97
C VAL A 695 7.71 -25.58 7.75
N LYS A 696 8.49 -25.68 8.83
CA LYS A 696 9.88 -26.18 8.78
C LYS A 696 9.97 -27.59 8.19
N GLY A 697 9.09 -28.50 8.62
CA GLY A 697 9.02 -29.86 8.11
C GLY A 697 8.69 -29.90 6.61
N LEU A 698 7.70 -29.12 6.18
CA LEU A 698 7.32 -29.02 4.77
C LEU A 698 8.43 -28.41 3.91
N LEU A 699 9.10 -27.34 4.37
CA LEU A 699 10.26 -26.76 3.66
C LEU A 699 11.43 -27.75 3.55
N ASN A 700 11.74 -28.50 4.61
CA ASN A 700 12.78 -29.53 4.55
C ASN A 700 12.45 -30.62 3.52
N LYS A 701 11.19 -31.08 3.47
CA LYS A 701 10.74 -32.00 2.42
C LYS A 701 10.87 -31.36 1.03
N THR A 702 10.43 -30.12 0.87
CA THR A 702 10.56 -29.37 -0.38
C THR A 702 12.01 -29.23 -0.83
N ILE A 703 12.95 -28.91 0.07
CA ILE A 703 14.40 -28.84 -0.23
C ILE A 703 14.92 -30.19 -0.76
N ALA A 704 14.45 -31.30 -0.19
CA ALA A 704 14.89 -32.63 -0.60
C ALA A 704 14.44 -32.97 -2.03
N VAL A 705 13.24 -32.53 -2.44
CA VAL A 705 12.61 -32.98 -3.69
C VAL A 705 12.64 -31.96 -4.81
N ILE A 706 12.78 -30.65 -4.55
CA ILE A 706 12.73 -29.62 -5.60
C ILE A 706 13.91 -29.74 -6.57
N THR A 707 13.60 -29.64 -7.86
CA THR A 707 14.55 -29.75 -8.99
C THR A 707 14.34 -28.61 -10.01
N GLY A 708 15.31 -28.39 -10.89
CA GLY A 708 15.28 -27.32 -11.90
C GLY A 708 16.58 -26.51 -11.95
N GLY A 709 16.72 -25.64 -12.97
CA GLY A 709 17.94 -24.84 -13.18
C GLY A 709 18.32 -23.95 -12.00
N ASP A 710 17.32 -23.43 -11.27
CA ASP A 710 17.51 -22.54 -10.12
C ASP A 710 17.40 -23.25 -8.76
N ALA A 711 17.24 -24.59 -8.74
CA ALA A 711 16.93 -25.33 -7.53
C ALA A 711 18.02 -25.18 -6.45
N GLY A 712 19.28 -24.98 -6.84
CA GLY A 712 20.38 -24.69 -5.91
C GLY A 712 20.12 -23.42 -5.09
N TYR A 713 19.82 -22.31 -5.77
CA TYR A 713 19.52 -21.02 -5.12
C TYR A 713 18.25 -21.10 -4.26
N GLN A 714 17.22 -21.76 -4.77
CA GLN A 714 15.96 -21.97 -4.05
C GLN A 714 16.15 -22.74 -2.74
N LYS A 715 16.95 -23.81 -2.75
CA LYS A 715 17.28 -24.59 -1.56
C LYS A 715 18.01 -23.76 -0.52
N GLU A 716 18.98 -22.95 -0.93
CA GLU A 716 19.69 -22.03 0.00
C GLU A 716 18.74 -20.98 0.59
N GLY A 717 17.86 -20.40 -0.22
CA GLY A 717 16.83 -19.47 0.26
C GLY A 717 15.93 -20.08 1.34
N MET A 718 15.46 -21.32 1.12
CA MET A 718 14.64 -22.04 2.11
C MET A 718 15.43 -22.43 3.37
N ARG A 719 16.71 -22.83 3.24
CA ARG A 719 17.59 -23.13 4.40
C ARG A 719 17.79 -21.90 5.26
N LYS A 720 18.06 -20.75 4.63
CA LYS A 720 18.17 -19.47 5.33
C LYS A 720 16.87 -19.12 6.05
N TYR A 721 15.74 -19.22 5.37
CA TYR A 721 14.43 -18.98 5.97
C TYR A 721 14.19 -19.87 7.19
N ILE A 722 14.51 -21.16 7.11
CA ILE A 722 14.43 -22.12 8.24
C ILE A 722 15.36 -21.72 9.38
N SER A 723 16.58 -21.25 9.10
CA SER A 723 17.55 -20.86 10.12
C SER A 723 17.13 -19.62 10.92
N GLU A 724 16.31 -18.76 10.32
CA GLU A 724 15.79 -17.53 10.94
C GLU A 724 14.47 -17.78 11.71
N MET A 725 13.87 -18.98 11.60
CA MET A 725 12.66 -19.33 12.35
C MET A 725 12.95 -19.48 13.85
N LYS A 726 12.12 -18.86 14.68
CA LYS A 726 12.15 -19.04 16.13
C LYS A 726 11.50 -20.37 16.52
N ALA A 727 12.15 -21.14 17.39
CA ALA A 727 11.62 -22.40 17.90
C ALA A 727 10.33 -22.19 18.71
N GLY A 728 9.35 -23.08 18.56
CA GLY A 728 8.09 -23.06 19.31
C GLY A 728 7.07 -22.00 18.86
N GLU A 729 7.37 -21.17 17.86
CA GLU A 729 6.42 -20.22 17.30
C GLU A 729 5.69 -20.80 16.08
N GLY A 730 4.36 -20.99 16.11
CA GLY A 730 3.60 -21.40 14.93
C GLY A 730 2.33 -22.18 15.23
N PHE A 731 1.66 -22.63 14.16
CA PHE A 731 0.47 -23.47 14.27
C PHE A 731 0.85 -24.92 14.59
N VAL A 732 0.14 -25.53 15.54
CA VAL A 732 0.16 -26.96 15.83
C VAL A 732 -1.15 -27.60 15.42
N GLN A 733 -1.09 -28.85 14.95
CA GLN A 733 -2.26 -29.61 14.56
C GLN A 733 -2.97 -30.15 15.81
N VAL A 734 -4.26 -29.82 15.98
CA VAL A 734 -5.10 -30.27 17.10
C VAL A 734 -5.83 -31.56 16.75
N PHE A 735 -6.29 -31.70 15.50
CA PHE A 735 -6.93 -32.91 15.02
C PHE A 735 -6.03 -33.63 14.01
N ASN A 736 -5.67 -34.87 14.32
CA ASN A 736 -4.70 -35.67 13.57
C ASN A 736 -5.26 -36.32 12.28
N GLY A 737 -6.57 -36.18 12.02
CA GLY A 737 -7.23 -36.77 10.85
C GLY A 737 -7.44 -38.29 10.93
N LYS A 738 -7.17 -38.94 12.07
CA LYS A 738 -7.20 -40.40 12.21
C LYS A 738 -8.12 -40.87 13.33
N ASP A 739 -8.06 -40.22 14.49
CA ASP A 739 -8.80 -40.60 15.69
C ASP A 739 -9.06 -39.39 16.61
N LEU A 740 -9.66 -39.64 17.77
CA LEU A 740 -9.97 -38.60 18.76
C LEU A 740 -8.79 -38.27 19.69
N SER A 741 -7.55 -38.63 19.37
CA SER A 741 -6.40 -38.22 20.18
C SER A 741 -6.32 -36.70 20.28
N GLY A 742 -6.17 -36.18 21.50
CA GLY A 742 -6.25 -34.75 21.78
C GLY A 742 -7.66 -34.23 22.06
N TRP A 743 -8.68 -35.07 21.93
CA TRP A 743 -10.09 -34.78 22.19
C TRP A 743 -10.68 -35.70 23.27
N LYS A 744 -11.73 -35.23 23.93
CA LYS A 744 -12.46 -35.94 24.99
C LYS A 744 -13.93 -35.50 25.01
N GLY A 745 -14.79 -36.29 25.64
CA GLY A 745 -16.18 -35.91 25.84
C GLY A 745 -16.33 -34.74 26.82
N LEU A 746 -17.32 -33.87 26.60
CA LEU A 746 -17.59 -32.75 27.50
C LEU A 746 -18.16 -33.22 28.85
N VAL A 747 -17.49 -32.88 29.95
CA VAL A 747 -18.00 -33.04 31.33
C VAL A 747 -18.43 -31.71 31.91
N ALA A 748 -19.75 -31.47 31.96
CA ALA A 748 -20.38 -30.29 32.56
C ALA A 748 -19.88 -28.93 32.02
N ASP A 749 -20.46 -27.83 32.51
CA ASP A 749 -19.93 -26.49 32.27
C ASP A 749 -18.65 -26.24 33.12
N PRO A 750 -17.77 -25.29 32.73
CA PRO A 750 -16.51 -25.04 33.45
C PRO A 750 -16.68 -24.69 34.94
N ILE A 751 -17.78 -24.02 35.32
CA ILE A 751 -18.04 -23.63 36.72
C ILE A 751 -18.36 -24.86 37.56
N LYS A 752 -19.19 -25.78 37.06
CA LYS A 752 -19.46 -27.03 37.76
C LYS A 752 -18.25 -27.95 37.76
N ARG A 753 -17.56 -28.07 36.62
CA ARG A 753 -16.36 -28.91 36.48
C ARG A 753 -15.26 -28.52 37.47
N SER A 754 -15.03 -27.22 37.66
CA SER A 754 -14.02 -26.72 38.63
C SER A 754 -14.32 -27.01 40.10
N LYS A 755 -15.55 -27.41 40.43
CA LYS A 755 -15.97 -27.77 41.80
C LYS A 755 -15.94 -29.28 42.08
N MET A 756 -15.68 -30.10 41.05
CA MET A 756 -15.57 -31.55 41.21
C MET A 756 -14.21 -31.91 41.80
N ASP A 757 -14.19 -32.86 42.74
CA ASP A 757 -12.95 -33.51 43.11
C ASP A 757 -12.44 -34.40 41.95
N GLU A 758 -11.16 -34.75 42.02
CA GLU A 758 -10.45 -35.49 40.96
C GLU A 758 -11.11 -36.83 40.63
N LYS A 759 -11.60 -37.56 41.64
CA LYS A 759 -12.23 -38.87 41.46
C LYS A 759 -13.57 -38.74 40.72
N THR A 760 -14.42 -37.83 41.17
CA THR A 760 -15.72 -37.55 40.57
C THR A 760 -15.56 -37.11 39.12
N LEU A 761 -14.57 -36.25 38.83
CA LEU A 761 -14.28 -35.81 37.47
C LEU A 761 -13.80 -36.97 36.58
N ALA A 762 -12.93 -37.84 37.07
CA ALA A 762 -12.43 -38.98 36.32
C ALA A 762 -13.54 -40.00 35.94
N GLU A 763 -14.46 -40.28 36.87
CA GLU A 763 -15.61 -41.15 36.62
C GLU A 763 -16.55 -40.53 35.58
N ALA A 764 -16.86 -39.24 35.71
CA ALA A 764 -17.69 -38.51 34.74
C ALA A 764 -17.03 -38.42 33.35
N GLN A 765 -15.70 -38.25 33.30
CA GLN A 765 -14.94 -38.19 32.05
C GLN A 765 -14.99 -39.53 31.30
N THR A 766 -14.86 -40.66 32.00
CA THR A 766 -14.96 -41.99 31.39
C THR A 766 -16.31 -42.18 30.68
N LYS A 767 -17.40 -41.73 31.31
CA LYS A 767 -18.75 -41.77 30.70
C LYS A 767 -18.86 -40.84 29.50
N ALA A 768 -18.39 -39.61 29.61
CA ALA A 768 -18.44 -38.63 28.53
C ALA A 768 -17.61 -39.09 27.31
N ASP A 769 -16.45 -39.72 27.53
CA ASP A 769 -15.60 -40.24 26.46
C ASP A 769 -16.24 -41.42 25.72
N ALA A 770 -17.00 -42.26 26.42
CA ALA A 770 -17.77 -43.33 25.80
C ALA A 770 -18.88 -42.76 24.90
N GLU A 771 -19.65 -41.80 25.39
CA GLU A 771 -20.70 -41.11 24.63
C GLU A 771 -20.13 -40.39 23.39
N ALA A 772 -19.00 -39.69 23.55
CA ALA A 772 -18.34 -38.98 22.46
C ALA A 772 -17.93 -39.92 21.32
N LYS A 773 -17.49 -41.15 21.61
CA LYS A 773 -17.14 -42.14 20.59
C LYS A 773 -18.33 -42.65 19.79
N GLU A 774 -19.55 -42.52 20.31
CA GLU A 774 -20.78 -42.89 19.60
C GLU A 774 -21.24 -41.78 18.65
N SER A 775 -21.14 -40.51 19.09
CA SER A 775 -21.64 -39.33 18.39
C SER A 775 -20.64 -38.64 17.47
N TRP A 776 -19.34 -38.75 17.74
CA TRP A 776 -18.26 -38.16 16.95
C TRP A 776 -17.45 -39.24 16.25
N LYS A 777 -17.35 -39.13 14.92
CA LYS A 777 -16.67 -40.11 14.06
C LYS A 777 -15.61 -39.44 13.20
N VAL A 778 -14.53 -40.17 12.92
CA VAL A 778 -13.56 -39.76 11.91
C VAL A 778 -13.92 -40.47 10.60
N ILE A 779 -14.31 -39.70 9.59
CA ILE A 779 -14.73 -40.20 8.28
C ILE A 779 -13.91 -39.47 7.22
N ASN A 780 -13.16 -40.21 6.39
CA ASN A 780 -12.32 -39.65 5.32
C ASN A 780 -11.32 -38.56 5.79
N GLY A 781 -10.81 -38.69 7.02
CA GLY A 781 -9.92 -37.69 7.62
C GLY A 781 -10.61 -36.45 8.15
N GLU A 782 -11.94 -36.46 8.24
CA GLU A 782 -12.78 -35.38 8.76
C GLU A 782 -13.39 -35.80 10.10
N LEU A 783 -13.42 -34.87 11.06
CA LEU A 783 -14.10 -35.06 12.34
C LEU A 783 -15.57 -34.68 12.19
N GLN A 784 -16.46 -35.66 12.23
CA GLN A 784 -17.89 -35.47 11.95
C GLN A 784 -18.76 -35.78 13.17
N PHE A 785 -19.66 -34.86 13.48
CA PHE A 785 -20.76 -35.06 14.43
C PHE A 785 -21.97 -35.69 13.73
N GLN A 786 -22.52 -36.75 14.30
CA GLN A 786 -23.58 -37.58 13.70
C GLN A 786 -25.01 -37.13 14.08
N SER A 787 -25.24 -35.87 14.46
CA SER A 787 -26.54 -35.24 14.84
C SER A 787 -27.10 -35.51 16.24
N HIS A 788 -26.50 -36.38 17.05
CA HIS A 788 -26.96 -36.66 18.43
C HIS A 788 -25.78 -36.82 19.39
N GLY A 789 -25.96 -36.49 20.68
CA GLY A 789 -24.93 -36.58 21.71
C GLY A 789 -24.47 -35.21 22.21
N ASN A 790 -23.33 -35.16 22.88
CA ASN A 790 -22.79 -33.96 23.53
C ASN A 790 -21.57 -33.37 22.81
N ASN A 791 -21.17 -32.15 23.19
CA ASN A 791 -20.01 -31.45 22.64
C ASN A 791 -18.72 -32.28 22.79
N LEU A 792 -17.80 -32.07 21.85
CA LEU A 792 -16.45 -32.63 21.93
C LEU A 792 -15.47 -31.55 22.37
N ALA A 793 -14.66 -31.82 23.39
CA ALA A 793 -13.74 -30.87 23.98
C ALA A 793 -12.27 -31.25 23.75
N THR A 794 -11.39 -30.27 23.63
CA THR A 794 -9.94 -30.51 23.63
C THR A 794 -9.49 -31.04 25.00
N VAL A 795 -8.54 -31.98 25.01
CA VAL A 795 -7.88 -32.42 26.25
C VAL A 795 -7.07 -31.28 26.87
N LYS A 796 -6.32 -30.56 26.02
CA LYS A 796 -5.54 -29.38 26.39
C LYS A 796 -6.46 -28.18 26.61
N LYS A 797 -6.16 -27.38 27.63
CA LYS A 797 -6.74 -26.04 27.85
C LYS A 797 -5.93 -24.99 27.10
N TYR A 798 -6.60 -23.99 26.56
CA TYR A 798 -5.97 -22.91 25.80
C TYR A 798 -6.27 -21.55 26.43
N GLY A 799 -5.23 -20.74 26.57
CA GLY A 799 -5.31 -19.33 26.96
C GLY A 799 -5.53 -18.45 25.73
N ASP A 800 -4.60 -17.52 25.46
CA ASP A 800 -4.66 -16.71 24.25
C ASP A 800 -4.19 -17.53 23.04
N PHE A 801 -4.94 -17.49 21.94
CA PHE A 801 -4.63 -18.28 20.76
C PHE A 801 -5.18 -17.69 19.47
N GLU A 802 -4.57 -18.13 18.38
CA GLU A 802 -5.08 -18.03 17.03
C GLU A 802 -5.43 -19.44 16.54
N MET A 803 -6.65 -19.65 16.06
CA MET A 803 -7.17 -20.93 15.59
C MET A 803 -7.54 -20.84 14.12
N LEU A 804 -7.12 -21.83 13.34
CA LEU A 804 -7.60 -22.10 11.99
C LEU A 804 -8.42 -23.38 12.02
N VAL A 805 -9.59 -23.36 11.37
CA VAL A 805 -10.46 -24.53 11.27
C VAL A 805 -11.30 -24.45 10.02
N ASP A 806 -11.26 -25.54 9.24
CA ASP A 806 -12.23 -25.76 8.18
C ASP A 806 -13.46 -26.46 8.76
N TRP A 807 -14.65 -26.00 8.40
CA TRP A 807 -15.92 -26.59 8.80
C TRP A 807 -16.94 -26.60 7.66
N LYS A 808 -17.91 -27.51 7.71
CA LYS A 808 -19.12 -27.46 6.88
C LYS A 808 -20.30 -28.05 7.63
N ILE A 809 -21.48 -27.47 7.42
CA ILE A 809 -22.74 -28.12 7.79
C ILE A 809 -23.08 -29.10 6.67
N ILE A 810 -23.39 -30.34 7.04
CA ILE A 810 -23.85 -31.36 6.11
C ILE A 810 -25.36 -31.16 5.93
N ASP A 811 -25.82 -31.02 4.69
CA ASP A 811 -27.23 -30.74 4.41
C ASP A 811 -28.10 -31.98 4.65
N ASP A 812 -28.77 -32.02 5.80
CA ASP A 812 -29.75 -33.05 6.15
C ASP A 812 -31.17 -32.74 5.63
N LYS A 813 -31.31 -31.69 4.81
CA LYS A 813 -32.56 -31.20 4.18
C LYS A 813 -33.63 -30.72 5.17
N LYS A 814 -33.28 -30.44 6.42
CA LYS A 814 -34.22 -29.91 7.42
C LYS A 814 -34.21 -28.39 7.56
N GLY A 815 -33.16 -27.71 7.08
CA GLY A 815 -33.04 -26.25 7.17
C GLY A 815 -32.77 -25.72 8.59
N GLU A 816 -32.28 -26.58 9.48
CA GLU A 816 -32.10 -26.29 10.91
C GLU A 816 -30.63 -26.41 11.34
N GLY A 817 -29.69 -26.31 10.39
CA GLY A 817 -28.25 -26.40 10.65
C GLY A 817 -27.76 -25.43 11.73
N ASP A 818 -27.24 -25.97 12.83
CA ASP A 818 -26.74 -25.21 13.97
C ASP A 818 -25.51 -25.87 14.58
N ALA A 819 -24.44 -25.09 14.76
CA ALA A 819 -23.22 -25.53 15.41
C ALA A 819 -22.42 -24.32 15.92
N GLY A 820 -21.26 -24.59 16.51
CA GLY A 820 -20.40 -23.52 16.97
C GLY A 820 -19.12 -24.04 17.57
N ILE A 821 -18.23 -23.10 17.89
CA ILE A 821 -16.95 -23.39 18.53
C ILE A 821 -16.86 -22.56 19.82
N TYR A 822 -16.97 -23.22 20.97
CA TYR A 822 -16.84 -22.58 22.27
C TYR A 822 -15.38 -22.24 22.54
N LEU A 823 -15.11 -20.99 22.90
CA LEU A 823 -13.77 -20.52 23.18
C LEU A 823 -13.54 -20.56 24.70
N ARG A 824 -12.60 -21.37 25.19
CA ARG A 824 -12.37 -21.54 26.63
C ARG A 824 -13.64 -21.94 27.39
N GLY A 825 -14.41 -22.86 26.82
CA GLY A 825 -15.62 -23.42 27.41
C GLY A 825 -16.75 -22.42 27.66
N THR A 826 -16.72 -21.22 27.07
CA THR A 826 -17.75 -20.18 27.26
C THR A 826 -17.79 -19.23 26.06
N PRO A 827 -18.97 -18.69 25.72
CA PRO A 827 -19.77 -19.04 24.55
C PRO A 827 -19.03 -19.25 23.19
N GLN A 828 -19.80 -19.44 22.14
CA GLN A 828 -19.36 -19.90 20.84
C GLN A 828 -19.19 -18.81 19.79
N VAL A 829 -18.22 -19.01 18.90
CA VAL A 829 -18.29 -18.52 17.53
C VAL A 829 -19.31 -19.38 16.80
N GLN A 830 -20.39 -18.74 16.35
CA GLN A 830 -21.56 -19.42 15.82
C GLN A 830 -21.37 -19.91 14.38
N ILE A 831 -21.96 -21.06 14.05
CA ILE A 831 -22.05 -21.66 12.71
C ILE A 831 -23.53 -21.94 12.40
N TRP A 832 -24.00 -21.56 11.21
CA TRP A 832 -25.41 -21.67 10.86
C TRP A 832 -25.70 -22.06 9.42
N ASP A 833 -26.87 -22.66 9.25
CA ASP A 833 -27.61 -22.60 8.00
C ASP A 833 -28.38 -21.26 7.91
N LEU A 834 -28.07 -20.48 6.88
CA LEU A 834 -28.69 -19.17 6.63
C LEU A 834 -30.20 -19.26 6.39
N ALA A 835 -30.73 -20.43 6.03
CA ALA A 835 -32.16 -20.65 5.86
C ALA A 835 -32.95 -20.55 7.18
N ARG A 836 -32.28 -20.69 8.34
CA ARG A 836 -32.87 -20.70 9.68
C ARG A 836 -33.24 -19.30 10.20
N THR A 837 -33.99 -18.55 9.39
CA THR A 837 -34.35 -17.13 9.60
C THR A 837 -35.08 -16.84 10.91
N LYS A 838 -35.80 -17.82 11.49
CA LYS A 838 -36.57 -17.67 12.74
C LYS A 838 -35.72 -17.33 13.95
N VAL A 839 -34.43 -17.70 13.94
CA VAL A 839 -33.48 -17.40 15.02
C VAL A 839 -32.46 -16.33 14.64
N GLY A 840 -32.69 -15.64 13.51
CA GLY A 840 -31.79 -14.60 13.02
C GLY A 840 -30.59 -15.12 12.23
N ALA A 841 -30.60 -16.38 11.76
CA ALA A 841 -29.45 -17.00 11.10
C ALA A 841 -29.03 -16.34 9.77
N GLN A 842 -29.92 -15.56 9.15
CA GLN A 842 -29.70 -14.92 7.85
C GLN A 842 -28.56 -13.89 7.84
N VAL A 843 -28.06 -13.47 9.00
CA VAL A 843 -26.96 -12.50 9.08
C VAL A 843 -25.58 -13.14 8.95
N GLY A 844 -25.48 -14.48 8.91
CA GLY A 844 -24.22 -15.20 8.68
C GLY A 844 -23.61 -15.85 9.92
N SER A 845 -22.60 -16.69 9.69
CA SER A 845 -21.80 -17.31 10.75
C SER A 845 -20.66 -16.39 11.24
N GLY A 846 -20.04 -16.77 12.36
CA GLY A 846 -18.87 -16.09 12.93
C GLY A 846 -19.18 -15.13 14.07
N GLY A 847 -20.46 -14.80 14.31
CA GLY A 847 -20.88 -13.95 15.42
C GLY A 847 -20.78 -14.62 16.81
N LEU A 848 -20.78 -13.80 17.86
CA LEU A 848 -20.72 -14.20 19.27
C LEU A 848 -22.13 -14.21 19.88
N TYR A 849 -22.98 -15.11 19.39
CA TYR A 849 -24.44 -15.03 19.57
C TYR A 849 -24.98 -15.00 21.00
N ASN A 850 -24.16 -15.46 21.93
CA ASN A 850 -24.50 -15.47 23.34
C ASN A 850 -24.05 -14.21 24.09
N ASN A 851 -23.45 -13.21 23.44
CA ASN A 851 -23.25 -11.88 24.04
C ASN A 851 -24.60 -11.15 24.18
N GLN A 852 -24.82 -10.50 25.33
CA GLN A 852 -26.04 -9.72 25.61
C GLN A 852 -25.77 -8.21 25.62
N THR A 853 -24.62 -7.80 26.17
CA THR A 853 -24.21 -6.40 26.28
C THR A 853 -23.29 -6.00 25.13
N ASN A 854 -22.37 -6.90 24.76
CA ASN A 854 -21.45 -6.69 23.63
C ASN A 854 -22.07 -7.15 22.31
N GLU A 855 -21.48 -6.73 21.19
CA GLU A 855 -21.95 -7.12 19.86
C GLU A 855 -21.99 -8.65 19.72
N SER A 856 -23.09 -9.15 19.15
CA SER A 856 -23.33 -10.59 18.98
C SER A 856 -23.45 -10.99 17.51
N LYS A 857 -23.83 -10.06 16.63
CA LYS A 857 -24.02 -10.33 15.21
C LYS A 857 -22.71 -10.17 14.43
N PRO A 858 -22.49 -10.96 13.36
CA PRO A 858 -21.38 -10.74 12.46
C PRO A 858 -21.56 -9.45 11.65
N LEU A 859 -20.45 -8.89 11.19
CA LEU A 859 -20.40 -7.68 10.37
C LEU A 859 -20.98 -7.88 8.96
N LYS A 860 -20.97 -9.10 8.44
CA LYS A 860 -21.49 -9.47 7.11
C LYS A 860 -21.57 -10.98 6.93
N VAL A 861 -22.42 -11.41 5.99
CA VAL A 861 -22.51 -12.81 5.54
C VAL A 861 -21.29 -13.13 4.66
N ALA A 862 -20.59 -14.21 4.98
CA ALA A 862 -19.44 -14.70 4.20
C ALA A 862 -19.43 -16.23 4.02
N ASP A 863 -20.51 -16.89 4.44
CA ASP A 863 -20.71 -18.33 4.40
C ASP A 863 -20.74 -18.88 2.96
N ASN A 864 -20.08 -20.02 2.77
CA ASN A 864 -20.31 -20.89 1.63
C ASN A 864 -21.58 -21.72 1.86
N LYS A 865 -22.14 -22.27 0.78
CA LYS A 865 -23.36 -23.09 0.80
C LYS A 865 -23.19 -24.33 1.71
N LEU A 866 -24.31 -24.93 2.11
CA LEU A 866 -24.28 -26.25 2.76
C LEU A 866 -23.52 -27.26 1.91
N ASP A 867 -22.90 -28.24 2.56
CA ASP A 867 -21.97 -29.22 1.99
C ASP A 867 -20.65 -28.64 1.43
N GLU A 868 -20.49 -27.30 1.35
CA GLU A 868 -19.23 -26.64 1.01
C GLU A 868 -18.44 -26.27 2.27
N TRP A 869 -17.12 -26.38 2.14
CA TRP A 869 -16.21 -26.02 3.22
C TRP A 869 -16.15 -24.51 3.43
N ASN A 870 -16.03 -24.12 4.68
CA ASN A 870 -15.75 -22.78 5.18
C ASN A 870 -14.48 -22.82 6.01
N THR A 871 -13.74 -21.71 6.07
CA THR A 871 -12.57 -21.58 6.96
C THR A 871 -12.82 -20.46 7.95
N PHE A 872 -12.74 -20.77 9.25
CA PHE A 872 -12.56 -19.76 10.27
C PHE A 872 -11.09 -19.53 10.59
N ARG A 873 -10.75 -18.27 10.78
CA ARG A 873 -9.58 -17.83 11.54
C ARG A 873 -10.06 -17.04 12.75
N ILE A 874 -9.89 -17.62 13.93
CA ILE A 874 -10.36 -17.07 15.21
C ILE A 874 -9.16 -16.62 16.02
N LEU A 875 -9.13 -15.35 16.43
CA LEU A 875 -8.14 -14.81 17.35
C LEU A 875 -8.83 -14.56 18.69
N MET A 876 -8.42 -15.29 19.73
CA MET A 876 -8.85 -15.12 21.11
C MET A 876 -7.70 -14.52 21.91
N LYS A 877 -7.77 -13.22 22.25
CA LYS A 877 -6.71 -12.50 22.97
C LYS A 877 -7.30 -11.74 24.15
N GLY A 878 -6.81 -12.01 25.36
CA GLY A 878 -7.44 -11.51 26.58
C GLY A 878 -8.89 -11.97 26.67
N ASP A 879 -9.83 -11.01 26.68
CA ASP A 879 -11.28 -11.22 26.62
C ASP A 879 -11.90 -10.95 25.25
N ARG A 880 -11.08 -10.75 24.21
CA ARG A 880 -11.56 -10.33 22.90
C ARG A 880 -11.43 -11.39 21.85
N VAL A 881 -12.43 -11.40 20.97
CA VAL A 881 -12.50 -12.30 19.82
C VAL A 881 -12.53 -11.50 18.53
N THR A 882 -11.69 -11.90 17.58
CA THR A 882 -11.76 -11.51 16.18
C THR A 882 -11.95 -12.75 15.33
N VAL A 883 -12.90 -12.72 14.40
CA VAL A 883 -13.20 -13.85 13.51
C VAL A 883 -13.13 -13.39 12.07
N TYR A 884 -12.38 -14.14 11.26
CA TYR A 884 -12.46 -14.10 9.81
C TYR A 884 -13.14 -15.37 9.30
N LEU A 885 -14.16 -15.22 8.46
CA LEU A 885 -14.84 -16.31 7.75
C LEU A 885 -14.46 -16.22 6.28
N ASN A 886 -13.83 -17.27 5.74
CA ASN A 886 -13.40 -17.32 4.34
C ASN A 886 -12.51 -16.12 3.95
N GLY A 887 -11.67 -15.69 4.90
CA GLY A 887 -10.77 -14.53 4.75
C GLY A 887 -11.44 -13.16 4.86
N GLN A 888 -12.74 -13.12 5.17
CA GLN A 888 -13.51 -11.90 5.39
C GLN A 888 -13.67 -11.64 6.89
N LEU A 889 -13.36 -10.43 7.36
CA LEU A 889 -13.59 -10.03 8.76
C LEU A 889 -15.09 -10.00 9.06
N VAL A 890 -15.54 -10.81 10.02
CA VAL A 890 -16.95 -10.92 10.45
C VAL A 890 -17.16 -10.60 11.93
N THR A 891 -16.11 -10.64 12.77
CA THR A 891 -16.16 -10.14 14.15
C THR A 891 -14.83 -9.44 14.44
N ASP A 892 -14.87 -8.21 14.95
CA ASP A 892 -13.67 -7.38 15.13
C ASP A 892 -13.50 -6.96 16.59
N ASN A 893 -12.57 -7.64 17.28
CA ASN A 893 -12.08 -7.24 18.59
C ASN A 893 -13.18 -7.06 19.66
N VAL A 894 -14.17 -7.94 19.65
CA VAL A 894 -15.37 -7.87 20.50
C VAL A 894 -15.11 -8.61 21.82
N ILE A 895 -15.53 -8.01 22.95
CA ILE A 895 -15.45 -8.65 24.26
C ILE A 895 -16.41 -9.86 24.30
N LEU A 896 -15.87 -11.01 24.64
CA LEU A 896 -16.63 -12.23 24.89
C LEU A 896 -17.14 -12.21 26.33
N GLU A 897 -18.41 -12.53 26.53
CA GLU A 897 -19.02 -12.58 27.87
C GLU A 897 -19.03 -13.99 28.45
N ASN A 898 -18.98 -14.13 29.77
CA ASN A 898 -19.11 -15.45 30.40
C ASN A 898 -20.56 -15.94 30.38
N TYR A 899 -20.86 -16.88 29.48
CA TYR A 899 -22.21 -17.43 29.28
C TYR A 899 -22.82 -18.05 30.54
N TRP A 900 -22.02 -18.79 31.30
CA TRP A 900 -22.47 -19.56 32.47
C TRP A 900 -22.72 -18.70 33.70
N ASN A 901 -21.98 -17.60 33.84
CA ASN A 901 -22.20 -16.62 34.88
C ASN A 901 -21.69 -15.24 34.44
N ARG A 902 -22.62 -14.38 34.02
CA ARG A 902 -22.33 -13.02 33.53
C ARG A 902 -21.71 -12.08 34.55
N SER A 903 -21.77 -12.43 35.84
CA SER A 903 -21.10 -11.65 36.90
C SER A 903 -19.60 -11.94 36.98
N LEU A 904 -19.12 -13.00 36.33
CA LEU A 904 -17.71 -13.38 36.29
C LEU A 904 -17.05 -12.94 34.98
N PRO A 905 -15.74 -12.64 34.98
CA PRO A 905 -14.98 -12.51 33.73
C PRO A 905 -14.98 -13.84 32.98
N ILE A 906 -14.61 -13.80 31.70
CA ILE A 906 -14.32 -15.03 30.96
C ILE A 906 -13.16 -15.81 31.58
N PHE A 907 -13.11 -17.11 31.33
CA PHE A 907 -12.03 -17.95 31.84
C PHE A 907 -10.69 -17.56 31.19
N ALA A 908 -9.64 -17.54 32.02
CA ALA A 908 -8.30 -17.28 31.54
C ALA A 908 -7.85 -18.37 30.56
N GLU A 909 -8.03 -19.63 30.93
CA GLU A 909 -7.81 -20.76 30.06
C GLU A 909 -8.93 -21.78 30.27
N GLU A 910 -9.33 -22.45 29.21
CA GLU A 910 -10.16 -23.65 29.30
C GLU A 910 -10.07 -24.45 27.99
N GLN A 911 -10.73 -25.60 27.94
CA GLN A 911 -10.87 -26.37 26.70
C GLN A 911 -11.63 -25.59 25.62
N ILE A 912 -11.34 -25.92 24.36
CA ILE A 912 -12.15 -25.51 23.20
C ILE A 912 -13.16 -26.62 22.94
N GLU A 913 -14.40 -26.25 22.60
CA GLU A 913 -15.47 -27.24 22.38
C GLU A 913 -16.08 -27.08 20.99
N LEU A 914 -16.22 -28.20 20.28
CA LEU A 914 -17.04 -28.28 19.07
C LEU A 914 -18.46 -28.63 19.49
N GLN A 915 -19.41 -27.76 19.13
CA GLN A 915 -20.78 -27.86 19.58
C GLN A 915 -21.50 -29.02 18.87
N ALA A 916 -22.24 -29.81 19.66
CA ALA A 916 -23.18 -30.81 19.21
C ALA A 916 -24.60 -30.25 19.32
N HIS A 917 -25.20 -29.79 18.21
CA HIS A 917 -26.53 -29.16 18.23
C HIS A 917 -27.48 -29.69 17.14
N GLY A 918 -27.75 -31.00 17.19
CA GLY A 918 -28.85 -31.63 16.43
C GLY A 918 -28.64 -31.79 14.91
N SER A 919 -27.68 -31.08 14.32
CA SER A 919 -27.36 -31.15 12.89
C SER A 919 -26.00 -31.80 12.64
N PRO A 920 -25.81 -32.57 11.56
CA PRO A 920 -24.48 -33.11 11.25
C PRO A 920 -23.52 -32.02 10.75
N VAL A 921 -22.29 -32.04 11.28
CA VAL A 921 -21.26 -31.03 11.00
C VAL A 921 -19.92 -31.75 10.85
N ALA A 922 -19.12 -31.30 9.89
CA ALA A 922 -17.78 -31.82 9.67
C ALA A 922 -16.72 -30.73 9.91
N TYR A 923 -15.61 -31.12 10.52
CA TYR A 923 -14.44 -30.29 10.76
C TYR A 923 -13.18 -30.95 10.20
N ARG A 924 -12.24 -30.15 9.69
CA ARG A 924 -10.89 -30.57 9.32
C ARG A 924 -9.90 -29.43 9.51
N ASP A 925 -8.61 -29.71 9.32
CA ASP A 925 -7.56 -28.68 9.33
C ASP A 925 -7.63 -27.79 10.58
N ILE A 926 -7.76 -28.43 11.74
CA ILE A 926 -7.85 -27.75 13.04
C ILE A 926 -6.44 -27.49 13.53
N TYR A 927 -6.01 -26.23 13.45
CA TYR A 927 -4.70 -25.77 13.89
C TYR A 927 -4.83 -24.67 14.93
N ILE A 928 -3.96 -24.69 15.93
CA ILE A 928 -3.90 -23.65 16.96
C ILE A 928 -2.47 -23.13 17.08
N LYS A 929 -2.32 -21.82 17.17
CA LYS A 929 -1.10 -21.13 17.54
C LYS A 929 -1.35 -20.39 18.85
N GLU A 930 -0.71 -20.84 19.93
CA GLU A 930 -0.80 -20.15 21.22
C GLU A 930 -0.08 -18.79 21.13
N ILE A 931 -0.68 -17.79 21.78
CA ILE A 931 -0.16 -16.44 21.85
C ILE A 931 0.34 -16.24 23.29
N PRO A 932 1.59 -15.77 23.47
CA PRO A 932 2.10 -15.49 24.80
C PRO A 932 1.17 -14.54 25.55
N ARG A 933 0.84 -14.92 26.80
CA ARG A 933 -0.04 -14.13 27.66
C ARG A 933 0.72 -13.68 28.92
N PRO A 934 0.56 -12.42 29.36
CA PRO A 934 1.06 -11.96 30.65
C PRO A 934 0.37 -12.72 31.79
N LYS A 935 1.13 -13.01 32.85
CA LYS A 935 0.56 -13.61 34.07
C LYS A 935 -0.42 -12.62 34.71
N PRO A 936 -1.65 -13.03 35.09
CA PRO A 936 -2.59 -12.16 35.76
C PRO A 936 -2.00 -11.58 37.05
N PHE A 937 -2.30 -10.31 37.33
CA PHE A 937 -1.97 -9.69 38.61
C PHE A 937 -2.79 -10.31 39.74
N GLU A 938 -2.12 -10.68 40.82
CA GLU A 938 -2.73 -11.24 42.02
C GLU A 938 -2.44 -10.34 43.22
N LEU A 939 -3.45 -10.16 44.08
CA LEU A 939 -3.28 -9.47 45.34
C LEU A 939 -2.31 -10.23 46.25
N SER A 940 -1.46 -9.48 46.96
CA SER A 940 -0.67 -10.04 48.05
C SER A 940 -1.56 -10.61 49.15
N ALA A 941 -1.04 -11.53 49.96
CA ALA A 941 -1.78 -12.08 51.10
C ALA A 941 -2.28 -10.99 52.06
N GLN A 942 -1.48 -9.93 52.23
CA GLN A 942 -1.83 -8.78 53.05
C GLN A 942 -2.96 -7.97 52.42
N GLU A 943 -2.92 -7.65 51.13
CA GLU A 943 -4.00 -6.91 50.45
C GLU A 943 -5.31 -7.69 50.45
N LYS A 944 -5.26 -9.02 50.28
CA LYS A 944 -6.44 -9.89 50.44
C LYS A 944 -7.03 -9.77 51.84
N LYS A 945 -6.19 -9.83 52.88
CA LYS A 945 -6.60 -9.68 54.29
C LYS A 945 -7.17 -8.28 54.58
N GLU A 946 -6.63 -7.25 53.93
CA GLU A 946 -7.08 -5.87 54.05
C GLU A 946 -8.40 -5.59 53.32
N GLY A 947 -8.90 -6.52 52.51
CA GLY A 947 -10.16 -6.40 51.80
C GLY A 947 -10.05 -5.75 50.40
N TYR A 948 -8.86 -5.72 49.80
CA TYR A 948 -8.73 -5.26 48.41
C TYR A 948 -9.37 -6.24 47.43
N LYS A 949 -9.85 -5.68 46.32
CA LYS A 949 -10.34 -6.40 45.14
C LYS A 949 -9.58 -5.91 43.91
N VAL A 950 -9.24 -6.85 43.02
CA VAL A 950 -8.65 -6.51 41.72
C VAL A 950 -9.74 -5.93 40.81
N LEU A 951 -9.47 -4.79 40.18
CA LEU A 951 -10.32 -4.21 39.12
C LEU A 951 -9.75 -4.47 37.73
N PHE A 952 -8.45 -4.72 37.61
CA PHE A 952 -7.82 -5.13 36.36
C PHE A 952 -6.61 -6.01 36.64
N ASP A 953 -6.67 -7.27 36.19
CA ASP A 953 -5.61 -8.26 36.38
C ASP A 953 -4.64 -8.35 35.19
N GLY A 954 -4.83 -7.50 34.16
CA GLY A 954 -4.04 -7.56 32.93
C GLY A 954 -4.68 -8.36 31.81
N THR A 955 -5.83 -8.99 32.02
CA THR A 955 -6.32 -10.00 31.08
C THR A 955 -7.75 -9.85 30.59
N ASN A 956 -8.56 -9.03 31.25
CA ASN A 956 -9.93 -8.76 30.83
C ASN A 956 -10.40 -7.36 31.30
N MET A 957 -11.37 -6.80 30.58
CA MET A 957 -12.02 -5.51 30.85
C MET A 957 -13.34 -5.69 31.63
N HIS A 958 -13.55 -6.83 32.31
CA HIS A 958 -14.85 -7.19 32.88
C HIS A 958 -15.40 -6.16 33.88
N SER A 959 -14.53 -5.54 34.67
CA SER A 959 -14.91 -4.53 35.67
C SER A 959 -15.09 -3.11 35.07
N TRP A 960 -14.96 -2.95 33.76
CA TRP A 960 -14.92 -1.65 33.09
C TRP A 960 -16.07 -1.46 32.09
N THR A 961 -16.46 -0.20 31.87
CA THR A 961 -17.47 0.27 30.92
C THR A 961 -17.04 1.62 30.33
N GLY A 962 -17.84 2.22 29.44
CA GLY A 962 -17.47 3.43 28.70
C GLY A 962 -16.69 3.10 27.43
N ASN A 963 -15.58 3.79 27.17
CA ASN A 963 -14.80 3.58 25.95
C ASN A 963 -13.85 2.37 26.05
N THR A 964 -14.42 1.17 25.95
CA THR A 964 -13.64 -0.06 25.80
C THR A 964 -13.14 -0.29 24.37
N THR A 965 -13.37 0.63 23.43
CA THR A 965 -12.87 0.48 22.04
C THR A 965 -11.44 1.01 21.91
N ASP A 966 -11.17 2.19 22.47
CA ASP A 966 -9.84 2.82 22.38
C ASP A 966 -8.95 2.50 23.59
N TYR A 967 -9.54 2.14 24.74
CA TYR A 967 -8.82 1.52 25.85
C TYR A 967 -8.76 0.00 25.62
N VAL A 968 -7.57 -0.48 25.25
CA VAL A 968 -7.31 -1.88 24.87
C VAL A 968 -6.32 -2.53 25.83
N ILE A 969 -6.29 -3.87 25.84
CA ILE A 969 -5.29 -4.62 26.61
C ILE A 969 -4.03 -4.82 25.76
N GLU A 970 -2.91 -4.23 26.20
CA GLU A 970 -1.59 -4.38 25.59
C GLU A 970 -0.59 -4.86 26.64
N ASP A 971 -0.02 -6.04 26.43
CA ASP A 971 1.01 -6.64 27.28
C ASP A 971 0.66 -6.67 28.78
N GLY A 972 -0.62 -6.88 29.09
CA GLY A 972 -1.10 -6.95 30.47
C GLY A 972 -1.50 -5.61 31.08
N ASN A 973 -1.58 -4.56 30.27
CA ASN A 973 -1.89 -3.20 30.71
C ASN A 973 -3.14 -2.69 29.99
N ILE A 974 -3.94 -1.87 30.66
CA ILE A 974 -4.92 -1.02 29.98
C ILE A 974 -4.13 0.07 29.28
N ALA A 975 -4.23 0.15 27.96
CA ALA A 975 -3.55 1.14 27.13
C ALA A 975 -4.56 1.96 26.35
N ILE A 976 -4.50 3.28 26.48
CA ILE A 976 -5.21 4.20 25.58
C ILE A 976 -4.29 4.54 24.40
N ARG A 977 -4.80 4.36 23.18
CA ARG A 977 -4.11 4.66 21.92
C ARG A 977 -5.01 5.56 21.06
N PRO A 978 -5.08 6.86 21.36
CA PRO A 978 -6.00 7.76 20.68
C PRO A 978 -5.62 7.88 19.19
N LYS A 979 -6.61 7.74 18.31
CA LYS A 979 -6.41 7.87 16.86
C LYS A 979 -6.20 9.36 16.52
N PRO A 980 -5.15 9.72 15.73
CA PRO A 980 -4.93 11.09 15.31
C PRO A 980 -6.20 11.70 14.67
N GLY A 981 -6.62 12.86 15.18
CA GLY A 981 -7.79 13.59 14.65
C GLY A 981 -9.17 13.10 15.11
N LYS A 982 -9.27 12.16 16.06
CA LYS A 982 -10.56 11.61 16.56
C LYS A 982 -10.98 12.07 17.97
N GLY A 983 -10.41 13.16 18.49
CA GLY A 983 -10.79 13.71 19.79
C GLY A 983 -10.05 13.08 20.96
N SER A 984 -10.62 13.16 22.17
CA SER A 984 -9.95 12.85 23.44
C SER A 984 -9.73 11.35 23.71
N GLY A 985 -10.33 10.48 22.90
CA GLY A 985 -10.33 9.03 23.13
C GLY A 985 -11.33 8.58 24.21
N GLY A 986 -12.25 9.45 24.65
CA GLY A 986 -13.34 9.10 25.57
C GLY A 986 -12.90 8.67 26.97
N ASN A 987 -13.86 8.30 27.80
CA ASN A 987 -13.62 7.94 29.20
C ASN A 987 -13.88 6.44 29.42
N LEU A 988 -13.02 5.80 30.20
CA LEU A 988 -13.20 4.43 30.68
C LEU A 988 -13.59 4.48 32.16
N PHE A 989 -14.66 3.82 32.56
CA PHE A 989 -15.19 3.84 33.93
C PHE A 989 -15.24 2.44 34.52
N THR A 990 -15.19 2.33 35.85
CA THR A 990 -15.59 1.13 36.56
C THR A 990 -17.08 0.88 36.37
N LYS A 991 -17.52 -0.38 36.31
CA LYS A 991 -18.95 -0.71 36.30
C LYS A 991 -19.64 -0.33 37.61
N ASP A 992 -18.97 -0.59 38.73
CA ASP A 992 -19.47 -0.27 40.05
C ASP A 992 -19.18 1.20 40.42
N GLU A 993 -20.05 1.78 41.24
CA GLU A 993 -19.83 3.06 41.90
C GLU A 993 -19.22 2.87 43.29
N PHE A 994 -18.40 3.84 43.73
CA PHE A 994 -17.75 3.84 45.03
C PHE A 994 -17.94 5.20 45.71
N SER A 995 -18.11 5.20 47.05
CA SER A 995 -18.18 6.43 47.86
C SER A 995 -16.86 6.72 48.57
N ASP A 996 -16.54 5.92 49.59
CA ASP A 996 -15.29 5.95 50.34
C ASP A 996 -14.42 4.75 49.94
N PHE A 997 -13.16 4.98 49.60
CA PHE A 997 -12.29 3.92 49.08
C PHE A 997 -10.80 4.22 49.24
N VAL A 998 -9.99 3.15 49.12
CA VAL A 998 -8.57 3.22 48.78
C VAL A 998 -8.35 2.59 47.41
N TYR A 999 -7.92 3.38 46.44
CA TYR A 999 -7.66 2.95 45.06
C TYR A 999 -6.15 2.97 44.80
N ARG A 1000 -5.62 1.86 44.30
CA ARG A 1000 -4.18 1.69 44.00
C ARG A 1000 -4.01 1.27 42.56
N PHE A 1001 -3.12 1.94 41.85
CA PHE A 1001 -2.79 1.62 40.48
C PHE A 1001 -1.39 2.09 40.13
N GLU A 1002 -0.86 1.56 39.05
CA GLU A 1002 0.33 2.10 38.42
C GLU A 1002 -0.03 2.70 37.07
N PHE A 1003 0.62 3.81 36.73
CA PHE A 1003 0.46 4.44 35.43
C PHE A 1003 1.82 4.80 34.83
N GLN A 1004 1.84 4.89 33.50
CA GLN A 1004 3.01 5.28 32.74
C GLN A 1004 2.63 6.33 31.71
N LEU A 1005 3.29 7.48 31.82
CA LEU A 1005 3.10 8.64 30.94
C LEU A 1005 4.01 8.55 29.72
N THR A 1006 3.54 9.06 28.58
CA THR A 1006 4.41 9.47 27.47
C THR A 1006 4.68 10.98 27.53
N PRO A 1007 5.68 11.47 26.79
CA PRO A 1007 5.88 12.89 26.56
C PRO A 1007 4.61 13.72 26.31
N GLY A 1008 4.33 14.70 27.18
CA GLY A 1008 3.18 15.58 27.09
C GLY A 1008 1.84 14.88 27.32
N ALA A 1009 1.83 13.71 27.95
CA ALA A 1009 0.59 12.97 28.16
C ALA A 1009 -0.35 13.66 29.16
N ASN A 1010 -1.63 13.63 28.83
CA ASN A 1010 -2.74 14.08 29.67
C ASN A 1010 -3.83 13.01 29.72
N ASN A 1011 -4.28 12.71 30.94
CA ASN A 1011 -5.43 11.91 31.29
C ASN A 1011 -5.93 12.37 32.68
N GLY A 1012 -7.06 11.87 33.13
CA GLY A 1012 -7.58 12.12 34.47
C GLY A 1012 -7.94 10.85 35.20
N LEU A 1013 -7.80 10.82 36.52
CA LEU A 1013 -8.49 9.87 37.36
C LEU A 1013 -9.80 10.50 37.83
N GLY A 1014 -10.88 10.18 37.14
CA GLY A 1014 -12.23 10.50 37.60
C GLY A 1014 -12.54 9.72 38.87
N ILE A 1015 -13.04 10.42 39.89
CA ILE A 1015 -13.56 9.84 41.13
C ILE A 1015 -14.98 10.35 41.35
N ARG A 1016 -15.86 9.48 41.84
CA ARG A 1016 -17.30 9.76 42.02
C ARG A 1016 -17.97 10.33 40.75
N ALA A 1017 -17.46 9.93 39.58
CA ALA A 1017 -17.89 10.45 38.29
C ALA A 1017 -19.20 9.80 37.82
N PRO A 1018 -20.14 10.56 37.23
CA PRO A 1018 -21.24 9.98 36.47
C PRO A 1018 -20.75 9.44 35.12
N LEU A 1019 -21.54 8.58 34.47
CA LEU A 1019 -21.23 8.05 33.12
C LEU A 1019 -21.41 9.10 32.01
N GLU A 1020 -22.23 10.13 32.25
CA GLU A 1020 -22.57 11.18 31.30
C GLU A 1020 -22.17 12.56 31.83
N GLY A 1021 -21.94 13.49 30.90
CA GLY A 1021 -21.45 14.83 31.20
C GLY A 1021 -19.93 14.94 31.24
N ASP A 1022 -19.43 16.13 31.57
CA ASP A 1022 -17.99 16.34 31.75
C ASP A 1022 -17.56 15.71 33.09
N ALA A 1023 -16.94 14.54 33.02
CA ALA A 1023 -16.54 13.78 34.21
C ALA A 1023 -15.59 14.55 35.14
N ALA A 1024 -14.85 15.54 34.64
CA ALA A 1024 -13.98 16.36 35.48
C ALA A 1024 -14.76 17.27 36.44
N TYR A 1025 -15.89 17.82 35.99
CA TYR A 1025 -16.72 18.76 36.77
C TYR A 1025 -18.00 18.14 37.35
N ALA A 1026 -18.63 17.21 36.61
CA ALA A 1026 -19.80 16.46 37.03
C ALA A 1026 -19.46 15.37 38.05
N GLY A 1027 -18.22 14.88 38.03
CA GLY A 1027 -17.57 14.11 39.09
C GLY A 1027 -16.50 14.95 39.78
N MET A 1028 -15.36 14.34 40.07
CA MET A 1028 -14.12 15.06 40.36
C MET A 1028 -12.98 14.39 39.59
N GLU A 1029 -12.03 15.17 39.11
CA GLU A 1029 -10.82 14.66 38.48
C GLU A 1029 -9.61 14.85 39.38
N LEU A 1030 -8.83 13.79 39.56
CA LEU A 1030 -7.45 13.87 40.00
C LEU A 1030 -6.55 13.82 38.76
N GLN A 1031 -5.81 14.89 38.51
CA GLN A 1031 -5.10 15.05 37.26
C GLN A 1031 -4.02 13.97 37.06
N ILE A 1032 -3.92 13.37 35.86
CA ILE A 1032 -2.81 12.48 35.44
C ILE A 1032 -2.07 13.14 34.26
N LEU A 1033 -0.97 13.84 34.56
CA LEU A 1033 -0.34 14.75 33.61
C LEU A 1033 1.18 14.70 33.65
N ASP A 1034 1.81 14.77 32.48
CA ASP A 1034 3.23 15.10 32.35
C ASP A 1034 3.45 16.60 32.64
N ASN A 1035 3.49 16.95 33.93
CA ASN A 1035 3.52 18.32 34.42
C ASN A 1035 4.62 19.21 33.82
N ASP A 1036 5.76 18.61 33.51
CA ASP A 1036 6.96 19.33 33.08
C ASP A 1036 7.01 19.50 31.55
N ALA A 1037 6.02 18.97 30.83
CA ALA A 1037 5.92 19.16 29.40
C ALA A 1037 5.69 20.65 29.07
N PRO A 1038 6.45 21.22 28.11
CA PRO A 1038 6.37 22.62 27.73
C PRO A 1038 4.97 23.13 27.32
N ILE A 1039 4.08 22.23 26.87
CA ILE A 1039 2.69 22.56 26.54
C ILE A 1039 1.85 22.95 27.76
N TYR A 1040 2.29 22.60 28.98
CA TYR A 1040 1.57 22.84 30.24
C TYR A 1040 2.20 23.92 31.13
N LYS A 1041 3.16 24.70 30.60
CA LYS A 1041 3.90 25.73 31.35
C LYS A 1041 3.02 26.82 31.99
N ASP A 1042 1.84 27.08 31.41
CA ASP A 1042 0.93 28.15 31.81
C ASP A 1042 -0.25 27.65 32.67
N LEU A 1043 -0.25 26.37 33.07
CA LEU A 1043 -1.28 25.81 33.92
C LEU A 1043 -1.28 26.44 35.32
N LYS A 1044 -2.48 26.60 35.88
CA LYS A 1044 -2.68 27.01 37.27
C LYS A 1044 -2.30 25.87 38.22
N VAL A 1045 -1.94 26.23 39.44
CA VAL A 1045 -1.44 25.28 40.45
C VAL A 1045 -2.39 24.10 40.71
N TYR A 1046 -3.71 24.31 40.57
CA TYR A 1046 -4.76 23.29 40.74
C TYR A 1046 -5.02 22.43 39.49
N GLN A 1047 -4.24 22.58 38.41
CA GLN A 1047 -4.39 21.83 37.16
C GLN A 1047 -3.27 20.82 36.91
N TYR A 1048 -2.25 20.76 37.78
CA TYR A 1048 -1.13 19.82 37.69
C TYR A 1048 -1.47 18.48 38.33
N HIS A 1049 -0.73 17.43 37.95
CA HIS A 1049 -0.89 16.05 38.41
C HIS A 1049 -1.11 15.91 39.92
N GLY A 1050 -2.06 15.05 40.27
CA GLY A 1050 -2.46 14.76 41.66
C GLY A 1050 -3.36 15.81 42.29
N SER A 1051 -3.55 16.98 41.66
CA SER A 1051 -4.49 18.00 42.13
C SER A 1051 -5.92 17.53 41.94
N VAL A 1052 -6.82 17.93 42.85
CA VAL A 1052 -8.25 17.90 42.54
C VAL A 1052 -8.50 19.05 41.58
N TYR A 1053 -8.80 18.71 40.32
CA TYR A 1053 -8.83 19.66 39.22
C TYR A 1053 -9.79 20.83 39.54
N GLY A 1054 -9.34 22.06 39.24
CA GLY A 1054 -10.10 23.28 39.52
C GLY A 1054 -10.18 23.70 40.99
N THR A 1055 -9.70 22.88 41.94
CA THR A 1055 -9.88 23.09 43.40
C THR A 1055 -8.59 23.03 44.21
N ILE A 1056 -8.13 21.85 44.62
CA ILE A 1056 -7.05 21.66 45.59
C ILE A 1056 -5.73 21.34 44.87
N PRO A 1057 -4.70 22.19 44.93
CA PRO A 1057 -3.42 21.93 44.31
C PRO A 1057 -2.62 20.84 45.04
N ALA A 1058 -1.96 19.97 44.29
CA ALA A 1058 -1.01 18.99 44.81
C ALA A 1058 0.44 19.48 44.78
N LYS A 1059 1.31 18.87 45.59
CA LYS A 1059 2.75 19.06 45.55
C LYS A 1059 3.33 18.46 44.26
N ARG A 1060 4.27 19.17 43.63
CA ARG A 1060 4.95 18.76 42.40
C ARG A 1060 6.34 18.16 42.68
N GLY A 1061 6.94 17.54 41.67
CA GLY A 1061 8.33 17.03 41.72
C GLY A 1061 8.46 15.57 42.16
N PHE A 1062 7.36 14.81 42.24
CA PHE A 1062 7.34 13.42 42.70
C PHE A 1062 7.02 12.40 41.60
N LEU A 1063 6.74 12.86 40.38
CA LEU A 1063 6.62 12.01 39.19
C LEU A 1063 7.98 11.46 38.80
N LYS A 1064 8.02 10.20 38.37
CA LYS A 1064 9.18 9.63 37.67
C LYS A 1064 9.24 10.13 36.22
N PRO A 1065 10.41 10.07 35.55
CA PRO A 1065 10.55 10.40 34.14
C PRO A 1065 9.52 9.70 33.25
N THR A 1066 9.15 10.33 32.14
CA THR A 1066 8.15 9.72 31.25
C THR A 1066 8.64 8.36 30.75
N GLY A 1067 7.70 7.43 30.71
CA GLY A 1067 7.94 6.04 30.42
C GLY A 1067 8.38 5.16 31.59
N GLU A 1068 8.67 5.70 32.76
CA GLU A 1068 8.75 4.89 33.98
C GLU A 1068 7.36 4.70 34.59
N TRP A 1069 7.20 3.61 35.35
CA TRP A 1069 5.96 3.32 36.06
C TRP A 1069 5.90 4.09 37.38
N ASN A 1070 4.87 4.92 37.51
CA ASN A 1070 4.50 5.63 38.74
C ASN A 1070 3.48 4.79 39.51
N TYR A 1071 3.63 4.74 40.83
CA TYR A 1071 2.64 4.16 41.73
C TYR A 1071 1.79 5.27 42.35
N GLU A 1072 0.47 5.14 42.30
CA GLU A 1072 -0.46 6.07 42.93
C GLU A 1072 -1.46 5.35 43.83
N GLU A 1073 -1.64 5.89 45.03
CA GLU A 1073 -2.68 5.50 45.97
C GLU A 1073 -3.56 6.71 46.30
N VAL A 1074 -4.85 6.55 46.05
CA VAL A 1074 -5.87 7.57 46.30
C VAL A 1074 -6.79 7.08 47.41
N ILE A 1075 -6.95 7.90 48.44
CA ILE A 1075 -7.87 7.66 49.55
C ILE A 1075 -8.93 8.76 49.51
N ALA A 1076 -10.17 8.37 49.21
CA ALA A 1076 -11.33 9.24 49.31
C ALA A 1076 -12.16 8.80 50.52
N LYS A 1077 -12.35 9.69 51.51
CA LYS A 1077 -13.14 9.42 52.71
C LYS A 1077 -13.96 10.64 53.12
N GLY A 1078 -15.28 10.57 52.96
CA GLY A 1078 -16.15 11.73 53.12
C GLY A 1078 -15.78 12.85 52.15
N SER A 1079 -15.48 14.05 52.68
CA SER A 1079 -14.97 15.19 51.91
C SER A 1079 -13.44 15.23 51.77
N LYS A 1080 -12.72 14.33 52.44
CA LYS A 1080 -11.26 14.32 52.42
C LYS A 1080 -10.72 13.46 51.28
N ILE A 1081 -9.81 14.05 50.52
CA ILE A 1081 -9.07 13.38 49.45
C ILE A 1081 -7.59 13.40 49.82
N LYS A 1082 -6.94 12.24 49.70
CA LYS A 1082 -5.50 12.09 49.86
C LYS A 1082 -4.92 11.35 48.65
N VAL A 1083 -3.83 11.89 48.09
CA VAL A 1083 -3.10 11.30 46.97
C VAL A 1083 -1.66 11.05 47.39
N ILE A 1084 -1.21 9.81 47.26
CA ILE A 1084 0.14 9.35 47.53
C ILE A 1084 0.77 8.91 46.21
N LEU A 1085 1.82 9.60 45.78
CA LEU A 1085 2.56 9.29 44.56
C LEU A 1085 3.97 8.80 44.92
N ASN A 1086 4.33 7.61 44.43
CA ASN A 1086 5.64 6.99 44.66
C ASN A 1086 6.08 7.00 46.14
N GLY A 1087 5.12 6.77 47.04
CA GLY A 1087 5.34 6.75 48.50
C GLY A 1087 5.29 8.11 49.20
N THR A 1088 5.08 9.22 48.46
CA THR A 1088 4.98 10.57 49.03
C THR A 1088 3.56 11.12 48.99
N VAL A 1089 3.07 11.66 50.12
CA VAL A 1089 1.78 12.36 50.17
C VAL A 1089 1.90 13.71 49.43
N ILE A 1090 1.29 13.80 48.25
CA ILE A 1090 1.31 15.01 47.41
C ILE A 1090 0.06 15.86 47.59
N LEU A 1091 -1.05 15.27 48.04
CA LEU A 1091 -2.28 15.97 48.39
C LEU A 1091 -2.90 15.32 49.65
N ASP A 1092 -3.34 16.14 50.60
CA ASP A 1092 -4.13 15.76 51.77
C ASP A 1092 -5.06 16.94 52.09
N GLY A 1093 -6.24 16.94 51.47
CA GLY A 1093 -7.11 18.11 51.39
C GLY A 1093 -8.58 17.79 51.65
N ASP A 1094 -9.35 18.80 52.04
CA ASP A 1094 -10.79 18.73 52.29
C ASP A 1094 -11.54 19.57 51.25
N ILE A 1095 -12.45 18.95 50.49
CA ILE A 1095 -13.21 19.63 49.44
C ILE A 1095 -14.38 20.48 49.98
N GLU A 1096 -14.74 20.32 51.25
CA GLU A 1096 -15.91 20.97 51.88
C GLU A 1096 -15.94 22.51 51.73
N PRO A 1097 -14.83 23.26 51.84
CA PRO A 1097 -14.84 24.71 51.64
C PRO A 1097 -15.25 25.14 50.22
N PHE A 1098 -14.93 24.34 49.21
CA PHE A 1098 -15.18 24.66 47.80
C PHE A 1098 -16.64 24.42 47.41
N LYS A 1099 -17.34 23.52 48.11
CA LYS A 1099 -18.79 23.33 47.95
C LYS A 1099 -19.59 24.60 48.31
N LYS A 1100 -19.10 25.37 49.29
CA LYS A 1100 -19.80 26.54 49.85
C LYS A 1100 -19.36 27.85 49.21
N ASN A 1101 -18.06 27.97 48.92
CA ASN A 1101 -17.45 29.25 48.54
C ASN A 1101 -17.16 29.36 47.03
N GLY A 1102 -17.45 28.33 46.24
CA GLY A 1102 -17.07 28.24 44.83
C GLY A 1102 -15.63 27.78 44.63
N THR A 1103 -15.28 27.45 43.39
CA THR A 1103 -13.96 26.92 43.00
C THR A 1103 -13.00 28.02 42.52
N PRO A 1104 -11.68 27.87 42.73
CA PRO A 1104 -10.64 28.78 42.24
C PRO A 1104 -10.60 29.06 40.73
N ASP A 1105 -11.22 28.21 39.91
CA ASP A 1105 -11.35 28.39 38.46
C ASP A 1105 -12.65 29.11 38.04
N HIS A 1106 -13.52 29.41 39.00
CA HIS A 1106 -14.82 30.05 38.81
C HIS A 1106 -15.80 29.26 37.93
N GLN A 1107 -15.62 27.95 37.80
CA GLN A 1107 -16.54 27.06 37.09
C GLN A 1107 -17.56 26.43 38.04
N GLU A 1108 -18.73 26.05 37.50
CA GLU A 1108 -19.66 25.22 38.26
C GLU A 1108 -19.10 23.79 38.36
N HIS A 1109 -18.96 23.29 39.58
CA HIS A 1109 -18.40 21.97 39.84
C HIS A 1109 -19.38 21.09 40.64
N PRO A 1110 -20.50 20.65 40.02
CA PRO A 1110 -21.56 19.93 40.70
C PRO A 1110 -21.11 18.60 41.31
N GLY A 1111 -20.05 17.99 40.79
CA GLY A 1111 -19.52 16.74 41.32
C GLY A 1111 -18.85 16.85 42.70
N LEU A 1112 -18.53 18.06 43.18
CA LEU A 1112 -18.13 18.28 44.58
C LEU A 1112 -19.25 17.90 45.56
N LEU A 1113 -20.51 17.91 45.13
CA LEU A 1113 -21.67 17.51 45.94
C LEU A 1113 -21.93 15.99 45.91
N ARG A 1114 -21.20 15.22 45.09
CA ARG A 1114 -21.42 13.78 44.96
C ARG A 1114 -20.73 13.01 46.08
N GLU A 1115 -21.49 12.11 46.69
CA GLU A 1115 -21.01 11.18 47.71
C GLU A 1115 -20.53 9.85 47.11
N SER A 1116 -21.02 9.48 45.92
CA SER A 1116 -20.64 8.27 45.19
C SER A 1116 -20.62 8.47 43.66
N GLY A 1117 -19.94 7.57 42.97
CA GLY A 1117 -19.95 7.46 41.51
C GLY A 1117 -18.82 6.55 41.02
N HIS A 1118 -18.62 6.51 39.71
CA HIS A 1118 -17.61 5.68 39.09
C HIS A 1118 -16.19 6.21 39.34
N ILE A 1119 -15.23 5.29 39.27
CA ILE A 1119 -13.81 5.63 39.10
C ILE A 1119 -13.49 5.46 37.63
N GLY A 1120 -12.73 6.37 37.02
CA GLY A 1120 -12.45 6.25 35.59
C GLY A 1120 -11.16 6.90 35.14
N PHE A 1121 -10.68 6.48 33.97
CA PHE A 1121 -9.61 7.14 33.24
C PHE A 1121 -10.22 8.05 32.19
N LEU A 1122 -10.00 9.35 32.35
CA LEU A 1122 -10.59 10.42 31.56
C LEU A 1122 -9.61 10.74 30.42
N GLY A 1123 -9.87 10.18 29.24
CA GLY A 1123 -8.95 10.30 28.11
C GLY A 1123 -8.85 11.73 27.59
N HIS A 1124 -7.63 12.24 27.41
CA HIS A 1124 -7.35 13.57 26.83
C HIS A 1124 -6.46 13.50 25.58
N GLY A 1125 -6.64 12.47 24.75
CA GLY A 1125 -6.01 12.35 23.44
C GLY A 1125 -4.51 12.01 23.49
N SER A 1126 -4.01 11.58 24.65
CA SER A 1126 -2.63 11.16 24.85
C SER A 1126 -2.51 9.66 25.14
N PRO A 1127 -1.43 8.99 24.69
CA PRO A 1127 -1.15 7.62 25.10
C PRO A 1127 -0.77 7.54 26.59
N VAL A 1128 -1.46 6.68 27.33
CA VAL A 1128 -1.17 6.37 28.74
C VAL A 1128 -1.40 4.86 28.93
N GLN A 1129 -0.65 4.26 29.85
CA GLN A 1129 -0.87 2.87 30.26
C GLN A 1129 -1.13 2.76 31.75
N PHE A 1130 -1.98 1.81 32.14
CA PHE A 1130 -2.37 1.54 33.52
C PHE A 1130 -2.28 0.04 33.83
N ARG A 1131 -1.85 -0.31 35.05
CA ARG A 1131 -1.76 -1.72 35.50
C ARG A 1131 -1.91 -1.85 37.01
N ASN A 1132 -1.97 -3.11 37.48
CA ASN A 1132 -2.03 -3.47 38.91
C ASN A 1132 -3.16 -2.75 39.66
N ILE A 1133 -4.34 -2.67 39.04
CA ILE A 1133 -5.44 -1.82 39.49
C ILE A 1133 -6.28 -2.58 40.51
N ARG A 1134 -6.44 -2.00 41.70
CA ARG A 1134 -7.18 -2.61 42.80
C ARG A 1134 -7.80 -1.56 43.71
N ILE A 1135 -8.88 -1.95 44.37
CA ILE A 1135 -9.66 -1.07 45.24
C ILE A 1135 -10.00 -1.77 46.55
N LYS A 1136 -9.96 -1.02 47.64
CA LYS A 1136 -10.55 -1.36 48.92
C LYS A 1136 -11.71 -0.42 49.16
N ASP A 1137 -12.92 -0.98 49.14
CA ASP A 1137 -14.15 -0.25 49.47
C ASP A 1137 -14.17 0.01 50.99
N LEU A 1138 -14.33 1.26 51.39
CA LEU A 1138 -14.41 1.71 52.78
C LEU A 1138 -15.83 2.13 53.18
N SER A 1139 -16.80 2.06 52.26
CA SER A 1139 -18.19 2.39 52.57
C SER A 1139 -18.74 1.45 53.66
N GLU A 1140 -19.38 2.00 54.68
CA GLU A 1140 -20.03 1.19 55.72
C GLU A 1140 -21.22 0.44 55.11
N LYS A 1141 -21.02 -0.80 54.67
CA LYS A 1141 -22.15 -1.70 54.45
C LYS A 1141 -22.64 -2.23 55.80
N ALA A 1142 -23.85 -1.82 56.20
CA ALA A 1142 -24.63 -2.58 57.16
C ALA A 1142 -24.65 -4.07 56.74
N PRO A 1143 -24.53 -5.03 57.67
CA PRO A 1143 -24.48 -6.44 57.33
C PRO A 1143 -25.78 -6.85 56.64
N ALA A 1144 -25.65 -7.59 55.53
CA ALA A 1144 -26.78 -8.18 54.81
C ALA A 1144 -27.64 -9.01 55.77
N GLN A 1145 -28.91 -8.60 55.93
CA GLN A 1145 -29.94 -9.44 56.51
C GLN A 1145 -30.02 -10.74 55.69
N LYS A 1146 -29.91 -11.88 56.38
CA LYS A 1146 -30.32 -13.17 55.87
C LYS A 1146 -31.83 -13.13 55.60
N GLU A 1147 -32.25 -12.92 54.37
CA GLU A 1147 -33.57 -13.35 53.93
C GLU A 1147 -33.52 -14.84 53.59
N THR A 1148 -33.98 -15.64 54.53
CA THR A 1148 -34.48 -16.99 54.29
C THR A 1148 -35.80 -16.88 53.55
N ASP A 1149 -35.86 -17.29 52.28
CA ASP A 1149 -37.13 -17.53 51.60
C ASP A 1149 -37.23 -18.96 51.08
N THR A 1150 -37.76 -19.80 51.96
CA THR A 1150 -38.70 -20.88 51.62
C THR A 1150 -39.99 -20.30 51.07
N LYS A 1151 -40.38 -20.66 49.84
CA LYS A 1151 -41.76 -21.02 49.41
C LYS A 1151 -41.74 -21.36 47.91
N ALA A 1152 -41.94 -22.62 47.55
CA ALA A 1152 -43.22 -23.32 47.44
C ALA A 1152 -43.95 -23.00 46.12
N ALA A 1153 -44.09 -24.05 45.33
CA ALA A 1153 -44.80 -24.12 44.07
C ALA A 1153 -46.23 -23.58 44.16
N THR A 1154 -46.66 -22.89 43.09
CA THR A 1154 -48.07 -22.89 42.72
C THR A 1154 -48.19 -23.06 41.20
N LYS A 1155 -48.60 -24.28 40.81
CA LYS A 1155 -49.30 -24.53 39.54
C LYS A 1155 -50.56 -23.66 39.49
N LYS A 1156 -50.91 -23.16 38.31
CA LYS A 1156 -52.25 -23.37 37.71
C LYS A 1156 -52.33 -22.92 36.25
N LYS A 1157 -52.67 -23.93 35.44
CA LYS A 1157 -53.41 -23.97 34.16
C LYS A 1157 -52.88 -23.18 32.97
#